data_AF-A0A7S3RUL8-F1
#
_entry.id   AF-A0A7S3RUL8-F1
#
_cell.length_a   1.000
_cell.length_b   1.000
_cell.length_c   1.000
_cell.angle_alpha   90.00
_cell.angle_beta   90.00
_cell.angle_gamma   90.00
#
_symmetry.space_group_name_H-M   'P 1'
#
loop_
_entity.id
_entity.type
_entity.pdbx_description
1 polymer ?
#
loop_
_entity_poly.entity_id
_entity_poly.type
_entity_poly.pdbx_seq_one_letter_code
_entity_poly.pdbx_strand_id
1 'polypeptide(L)'
;MELGEIEAASLRLVPQLLNVAVELVEGSLVGVAVARPGERVSGGEIKAALALEMPSSYIPAEWHLRGAMPLGSAGKVDHTAVSKWVTDQRTAATWGAIYDEMYFADGLQVDDGCEEPTMDWAAYTDSFTGKMHERATIAEWVDETAKEVLAFKPRRVVEMGCGKGMILFKVASQPHVAQYIAADLSKQALGHVERTWASEFAAASLGPAGLAKLRTEARDASNFDGFGGGFDAVVCNGVSMYFPSASYLLDVLAGAVECLADGGVMHLGDVISLPARPLLVLRTARHMTHSFSELQSEETRGELLDAAKDRCYEPNFFYELHARGLLPSVAAVEVQLKRGSIMSEFSRYRYNVLLHVGPPVEPRPLVEVPSSAAASAHELAAAFASAAATAPGAALGSFGLDNGRLTADEALVSGGCDAEAAAVEVGVGPHGGVCPEEVRVALEEALPAHHAVVTWARNGARSQLDAYAVPRASLRAGLRAVELSAAAALSAEALAAPFDAERATNAVKTADAKKQGNYLSEALLNELKEKWSGGDAGTKKAAVMALVVSFLGVSSDGVLPGDTFAQHGGNSFLAMSIVASLREVFGACVSVFVVLTEPFADIASLVVASTDSRPGSPSGDGSSQWVVKRRCSRGRKQLPLLEMRLEAPSPSFVFFPMAGGSPEQFAPLFVALARVTPRATCYFVQPPGRGAREGEPHAATIEQYTLPIVDAIAEHLPQMRHGPCVFVGDSWGSVAALLVAQALHAREGFCPCHVVVSGNESLEATSRYNGLGAYDDTPIGQLSDSALEAFLRASGAEPSSITPAVIGALRADCQLYEDFTLDEATAKPLPCGGTVLLGRQDGVTARADLIGWADAFEEDELHLQRVPDSSHHIFAEQPELIAATLEKLVGGPERQLRAVNMSVAQQFKLDLAQRSPTTQATEAKKIDSSFSLLGPPCAFVAKGVAFEQLQAYRTGNFLYRSGSAHGSKGELGALAAQAQAYPVGL
;
A
#
# COMPACT_ATOMS: atom_id res chain seq x y z
N MET A 1 34.75 22.22 -0.51
CA MET A 1 35.31 20.87 -0.32
C MET A 1 34.87 20.07 -1.52
N GLU A 2 35.81 19.55 -2.29
CA GLU A 2 35.55 18.79 -3.52
C GLU A 2 35.04 17.38 -3.17
N LEU A 3 34.25 16.75 -4.04
CA LEU A 3 33.71 15.40 -3.81
C LEU A 3 34.83 14.39 -3.49
N GLY A 4 35.95 14.50 -4.20
CA GLY A 4 37.14 13.67 -3.98
C GLY A 4 37.80 13.82 -2.60
N GLU A 5 37.59 14.95 -1.90
CA GLU A 5 38.08 15.11 -0.52
C GLU A 5 37.26 14.28 0.46
N ILE A 6 35.95 14.16 0.23
CA ILE A 6 35.04 13.32 1.01
C ILE A 6 35.34 11.83 0.75
N GLU A 7 35.61 11.46 -0.51
CA GLU A 7 36.01 10.10 -0.88
C GLU A 7 37.33 9.70 -0.22
N ALA A 8 38.34 10.58 -0.28
CA ALA A 8 39.64 10.35 0.33
C ALA A 8 39.55 10.27 1.86
N ALA A 9 38.72 11.12 2.48
CA ALA A 9 38.44 11.04 3.90
C ALA A 9 37.75 9.72 4.28
N SER A 10 36.75 9.29 3.50
CA SER A 10 36.03 8.02 3.73
C SER A 10 36.98 6.83 3.71
N LEU A 11 37.82 6.73 2.68
CA LEU A 11 38.79 5.63 2.53
C LEU A 11 39.86 5.64 3.64
N ARG A 12 40.26 6.81 4.13
CA ARG A 12 41.24 6.94 5.21
C ARG A 12 40.63 6.60 6.58
N LEU A 13 39.42 7.06 6.85
CA LEU A 13 38.76 6.93 8.14
C LEU A 13 38.11 5.56 8.34
N VAL A 14 37.77 4.87 7.25
CA VAL A 14 37.12 3.56 7.26
C VAL A 14 37.97 2.56 6.46
N PRO A 15 38.98 1.92 7.09
CA PRO A 15 39.94 1.06 6.40
C PRO A 15 39.30 -0.16 5.71
N GLN A 16 38.10 -0.55 6.14
CA GLN A 16 37.31 -1.62 5.54
C GLN A 16 36.84 -1.28 4.12
N LEU A 17 36.90 -0.02 3.70
CA LEU A 17 36.49 0.39 2.35
C LEU A 17 37.59 0.08 1.32
N LEU A 18 37.15 -0.46 0.19
CA LEU A 18 37.95 -0.68 -1.01
C LEU A 18 37.89 0.54 -1.93
N ASN A 19 36.67 0.99 -2.27
CA ASN A 19 36.40 2.12 -3.14
C ASN A 19 35.23 2.95 -2.59
N VAL A 20 35.26 4.26 -2.84
CA VAL A 20 34.19 5.20 -2.52
C VAL A 20 34.02 6.15 -3.69
N ALA A 21 32.77 6.48 -4.00
CA ALA A 21 32.39 7.54 -4.91
C ALA A 21 31.36 8.43 -4.18
N VAL A 22 31.47 9.74 -4.32
CA VAL A 22 30.46 10.67 -3.80
C VAL A 22 29.91 11.47 -4.97
N GLU A 23 28.60 11.42 -5.16
CA GLU A 23 27.90 12.09 -6.24
C GLU A 23 26.98 13.19 -5.71
N LEU A 24 26.82 14.25 -6.50
CA LEU A 24 25.79 15.26 -6.28
C LEU A 24 24.59 14.92 -7.17
N VAL A 25 23.57 14.31 -6.58
CA VAL A 25 22.33 13.93 -7.29
C VAL A 25 21.19 14.77 -6.75
N GLU A 26 20.58 15.57 -7.63
CA GLU A 26 19.44 16.45 -7.31
C GLU A 26 19.73 17.39 -6.12
N GLY A 27 20.93 17.96 -6.09
CA GLY A 27 21.34 18.88 -5.03
C GLY A 27 21.69 18.23 -3.69
N SER A 28 21.64 16.90 -3.59
CA SER A 28 22.01 16.14 -2.38
C SER A 28 23.26 15.29 -2.61
N LEU A 29 24.15 15.24 -1.61
CA LEU A 29 25.33 14.38 -1.64
C LEU A 29 24.94 12.93 -1.31
N VAL A 30 25.34 12.01 -2.18
CA VAL A 30 25.13 10.56 -2.03
C VAL A 30 26.47 9.84 -2.09
N GLY A 31 26.73 9.00 -1.09
CA GLY A 31 27.91 8.15 -1.05
C GLY A 31 27.62 6.76 -1.60
N VAL A 32 28.50 6.24 -2.46
CA VAL A 32 28.50 4.84 -2.89
C VAL A 32 29.80 4.21 -2.44
N ALA A 33 29.71 3.12 -1.70
CA ALA A 33 30.85 2.48 -1.05
C ALA A 33 30.93 0.99 -1.38
N VAL A 34 32.16 0.52 -1.58
CA VAL A 34 32.47 -0.90 -1.76
C VAL A 34 33.39 -1.32 -0.62
N ALA A 35 32.98 -2.35 0.12
CA ALA A 35 33.81 -2.93 1.16
C ALA A 35 34.94 -3.79 0.57
N ARG A 36 36.03 -3.95 1.31
CA ARG A 36 37.07 -4.94 0.99
C ARG A 36 36.48 -6.36 1.08
N PRO A 37 36.99 -7.30 0.27
CA PRO A 37 36.51 -8.68 0.32
C PRO A 37 36.53 -9.26 1.73
N GLY A 38 35.38 -9.74 2.22
CA GLY A 38 35.23 -10.33 3.55
C GLY A 38 34.96 -9.35 4.68
N GLU A 39 35.08 -8.04 4.44
CA GLU A 39 34.73 -6.99 5.41
C GLU A 39 33.25 -6.61 5.29
N ARG A 40 32.66 -6.14 6.39
CA ARG A 40 31.32 -5.53 6.39
C ARG A 40 31.42 -4.11 6.90
N VAL A 41 30.66 -3.22 6.26
CA VAL A 41 30.58 -1.81 6.62
C VAL A 41 29.18 -1.33 6.30
N SER A 42 28.67 -0.41 7.10
CA SER A 42 27.37 0.24 6.94
C SER A 42 27.54 1.70 6.56
N GLY A 43 26.56 2.27 5.85
CA GLY A 43 26.54 3.72 5.58
C GLY A 43 26.57 4.56 6.87
N GLY A 44 25.96 4.06 7.94
CA GLY A 44 25.98 4.70 9.26
C GLY A 44 27.39 4.79 9.86
N GLU A 45 28.20 3.73 9.74
CA GLU A 45 29.60 3.73 10.19
C GLU A 45 30.44 4.72 9.40
N ILE A 46 30.24 4.79 8.07
CA ILE A 46 30.94 5.76 7.22
C ILE A 46 30.56 7.19 7.62
N LYS A 47 29.26 7.45 7.79
CA LYS A 47 28.73 8.75 8.22
C LYS A 47 29.28 9.17 9.59
N ALA A 48 29.28 8.26 10.55
CA ALA A 48 29.81 8.50 11.89
C ALA A 48 31.32 8.79 11.87
N ALA A 49 32.08 8.07 11.05
CA ALA A 49 33.51 8.29 10.89
C ALA A 49 33.81 9.67 10.27
N LEU A 50 33.09 10.05 9.21
CA LEU A 50 33.22 11.36 8.56
C LEU A 50 32.83 12.53 9.49
N ALA A 51 31.85 12.33 10.36
CA ALA A 51 31.39 13.35 11.31
C ALA A 51 32.45 13.76 12.35
N LEU A 52 33.50 12.95 12.53
CA LEU A 52 34.61 13.28 13.42
C LEU A 52 35.54 14.37 12.85
N GLU A 53 35.60 14.52 11.52
CA GLU A 53 36.56 15.40 10.86
C GLU A 53 35.93 16.41 9.89
N MET A 54 34.64 16.26 9.56
CA MET A 54 33.98 17.07 8.54
C MET A 54 32.64 17.66 9.06
N PRO A 55 32.25 18.88 8.62
CA PRO A 55 30.94 19.45 8.94
C PRO A 55 29.80 18.62 8.32
N SER A 56 28.64 18.58 8.99
CA SER A 56 27.47 17.82 8.55
C SER A 56 27.00 18.11 7.12
N SER A 57 27.20 19.34 6.63
CA SER A 57 26.85 19.74 5.25
C SER A 57 27.67 19.05 4.16
N TYR A 58 28.78 18.41 4.51
CA TYR A 58 29.68 17.72 3.57
C TYR A 58 29.65 16.20 3.73
N ILE A 59 28.81 15.69 4.63
CA ILE A 59 28.68 14.26 4.85
C ILE A 59 27.46 13.81 4.05
N PRO A 60 27.62 12.88 3.08
CA PRO A 60 26.48 12.36 2.34
C PRO A 60 25.42 11.84 3.31
N ALA A 61 24.20 12.34 3.14
CA ALA A 61 23.08 11.98 4.00
C ALA A 61 22.67 10.52 3.76
N GLU A 62 22.85 10.08 2.52
CA GLU A 62 22.50 8.79 1.94
C GLU A 62 23.79 8.05 1.55
N TRP A 63 23.83 6.75 1.87
CA TRP A 63 24.95 5.86 1.53
C TRP A 63 24.41 4.55 1.00
N HIS A 64 24.88 4.15 -0.18
CA HIS A 64 24.61 2.83 -0.73
C HIS A 64 25.88 1.98 -0.75
N LEU A 65 25.70 0.70 -0.47
CA LEU A 65 26.78 -0.29 -0.52
C LEU A 65 26.62 -1.13 -1.78
N ARG A 66 27.73 -1.44 -2.43
CA ARG A 66 27.78 -2.33 -3.59
C ARG A 66 28.92 -3.34 -3.45
N GLY A 67 28.77 -4.51 -4.09
CA GLY A 67 29.83 -5.49 -4.23
C GLY A 67 31.00 -5.02 -5.12
N ALA A 68 30.74 -4.12 -6.08
CA ALA A 68 31.76 -3.54 -6.95
C ALA A 68 31.39 -2.12 -7.42
N MET A 69 32.41 -1.31 -7.72
CA MET A 69 32.23 0.05 -8.23
C MET A 69 32.24 0.03 -9.76
N PRO A 70 31.37 0.77 -10.47
CA PRO A 70 31.52 0.99 -11.90
C PRO A 70 32.90 1.57 -12.20
N LEU A 71 33.66 0.89 -13.06
CA LEU A 71 34.97 1.34 -13.50
C LEU A 71 34.96 1.60 -15.01
N GLY A 72 35.58 2.69 -15.43
CA GLY A 72 35.83 2.96 -16.84
C GLY A 72 36.93 2.04 -17.41
N SER A 73 37.15 2.11 -18.72
CA SER A 73 38.16 1.29 -19.43
C SER A 73 39.60 1.45 -18.90
N ALA A 74 39.88 2.55 -18.18
CA ALA A 74 41.16 2.81 -17.52
C ALA A 74 41.25 2.26 -16.08
N GLY A 75 40.21 1.57 -15.58
CA GLY A 75 40.15 1.01 -14.22
C GLY A 75 39.88 2.04 -13.11
N LYS A 76 39.56 3.28 -13.46
CA LYS A 76 39.11 4.33 -12.51
C LYS A 76 37.61 4.29 -12.35
N VAL A 77 37.09 4.79 -11.22
CA VAL A 77 35.65 4.96 -10.97
C VAL A 77 35.02 5.75 -12.12
N ASP A 78 33.93 5.20 -12.66
CA ASP A 78 33.08 5.85 -13.67
C ASP A 78 31.95 6.59 -12.95
N HIS A 79 32.19 7.86 -12.62
CA HIS A 79 31.23 8.72 -11.94
C HIS A 79 29.92 8.92 -12.72
N THR A 80 29.94 8.83 -14.06
CA THR A 80 28.71 8.91 -14.86
C THR A 80 27.84 7.67 -14.64
N ALA A 81 28.45 6.49 -14.63
CA ALA A 81 27.74 5.24 -14.32
C ALA A 81 27.28 5.18 -12.86
N VAL A 82 28.07 5.69 -11.91
CA VAL A 82 27.69 5.78 -10.50
C VAL A 82 26.49 6.71 -10.32
N SER A 83 26.56 7.93 -10.87
CA SER A 83 25.48 8.91 -10.77
C SER A 83 24.18 8.39 -11.38
N LYS A 84 24.24 7.76 -12.56
CA LYS A 84 23.06 7.12 -13.17
C LYS A 84 22.47 6.04 -12.27
N TRP A 85 23.31 5.18 -11.69
CA TRP A 85 22.85 4.12 -10.81
C TRP A 85 22.17 4.69 -9.55
N VAL A 86 22.73 5.73 -8.93
CA VAL A 86 22.11 6.41 -7.77
C VAL A 86 20.72 6.95 -8.13
N THR A 87 20.58 7.60 -9.29
CA THR A 87 19.26 8.06 -9.77
C THR A 87 18.28 6.89 -9.92
N ASP A 88 18.70 5.80 -10.56
CA ASP A 88 17.87 4.61 -10.71
C ASP A 88 17.42 4.07 -9.33
N GLN A 89 18.31 4.00 -8.33
CA GLN A 89 17.97 3.55 -6.96
C GLN A 89 16.93 4.46 -6.29
N ARG A 90 17.03 5.79 -6.46
CA ARG A 90 16.05 6.74 -5.92
C ARG A 90 14.69 6.62 -6.59
N THR A 91 14.65 6.48 -7.91
CA THR A 91 13.40 6.26 -8.65
C THR A 91 12.74 4.95 -8.20
N ALA A 92 13.52 3.88 -7.98
CA ALA A 92 13.00 2.63 -7.43
C ALA A 92 12.46 2.80 -5.99
N ALA A 93 13.20 3.48 -5.11
CA ALA A 93 12.75 3.77 -3.74
C ALA A 93 11.45 4.59 -3.70
N THR A 94 11.23 5.46 -4.68
CA THR A 94 9.97 6.22 -4.83
C THR A 94 8.76 5.28 -5.00
N TRP A 95 8.92 4.20 -5.78
CA TRP A 95 7.87 3.19 -5.90
C TRP A 95 7.65 2.43 -4.59
N GLY A 96 8.70 2.16 -3.82
CA GLY A 96 8.58 1.60 -2.47
C GLY A 96 7.65 2.43 -1.58
N ALA A 97 7.83 3.75 -1.57
CA ALA A 97 6.98 4.67 -0.82
C ALA A 97 5.52 4.72 -1.34
N ILE A 98 5.32 4.68 -2.67
CA ILE A 98 3.99 4.60 -3.29
C ILE A 98 3.26 3.32 -2.83
N TYR A 99 3.98 2.20 -2.77
CA TYR A 99 3.43 0.92 -2.35
C TYR A 99 3.18 0.84 -0.85
N ASP A 100 4.01 1.46 -0.01
CA ASP A 100 3.70 1.64 1.41
C ASP A 100 2.35 2.36 1.59
N GLU A 101 2.04 3.37 0.78
CA GLU A 101 0.72 4.03 0.83
C GLU A 101 -0.39 3.15 0.23
N MET A 102 -0.16 2.49 -0.91
CA MET A 102 -1.19 1.70 -1.61
C MET A 102 -1.55 0.39 -0.91
N TYR A 103 -0.58 -0.32 -0.33
CA TYR A 103 -0.81 -1.61 0.35
C TYR A 103 -1.77 -1.48 1.52
N PHE A 104 -1.81 -0.30 2.14
CA PHE A 104 -2.58 -0.04 3.36
C PHE A 104 -3.67 1.02 3.14
N ALA A 105 -4.00 1.33 1.88
CA ALA A 105 -5.12 2.21 1.54
C ALA A 105 -6.45 1.44 1.50
N ASP A 106 -7.38 1.80 2.39
CA ASP A 106 -8.64 1.08 2.63
C ASP A 106 -9.61 1.02 1.45
N GLY A 107 -9.55 2.02 0.55
CA GLY A 107 -10.41 2.09 -0.63
C GLY A 107 -10.15 1.00 -1.68
N LEU A 108 -9.11 0.18 -1.50
CA LEU A 108 -8.71 -0.87 -2.43
C LEU A 108 -9.00 -2.28 -1.89
N GLN A 109 -9.57 -2.42 -0.69
CA GLN A 109 -9.88 -3.72 -0.07
C GLN A 109 -11.18 -4.33 -0.63
N VAL A 110 -11.21 -5.67 -0.78
CA VAL A 110 -12.40 -6.43 -1.20
C VAL A 110 -13.12 -6.98 0.04
N ASP A 111 -14.13 -6.27 0.54
CA ASP A 111 -14.96 -6.70 1.68
C ASP A 111 -16.10 -7.63 1.22
N ASP A 112 -15.88 -8.94 1.32
CA ASP A 112 -16.86 -9.99 1.03
C ASP A 112 -17.06 -10.97 2.23
N GLY A 113 -16.53 -10.60 3.41
CA GLY A 113 -16.61 -11.41 4.63
C GLY A 113 -15.69 -12.63 4.69
N CYS A 114 -14.76 -12.82 3.75
CA CYS A 114 -13.78 -13.90 3.76
C CYS A 114 -12.34 -13.37 4.00
N GLU A 115 -11.77 -13.58 5.18
CA GLU A 115 -10.36 -13.23 5.47
C GLU A 115 -9.43 -14.39 5.11
N GLU A 116 -8.52 -14.19 4.14
CA GLU A 116 -7.41 -15.10 3.83
C GLU A 116 -6.09 -14.32 4.00
N PRO A 117 -5.43 -14.38 5.17
CA PRO A 117 -4.30 -13.50 5.51
C PRO A 117 -3.04 -13.74 4.64
N THR A 118 -2.96 -14.88 3.97
CA THR A 118 -1.89 -15.23 3.03
C THR A 118 -2.10 -14.69 1.63
N MET A 119 -3.24 -14.07 1.36
CA MET A 119 -3.59 -13.48 0.07
C MET A 119 -3.90 -11.99 0.24
N ASP A 120 -3.34 -11.16 -0.64
CA ASP A 120 -3.69 -9.76 -0.74
C ASP A 120 -4.57 -9.56 -1.98
N TRP A 121 -5.85 -9.27 -1.73
CA TRP A 121 -6.83 -8.99 -2.79
C TRP A 121 -6.87 -7.50 -3.14
N ALA A 122 -6.25 -6.65 -2.32
CA ALA A 122 -6.23 -5.22 -2.52
C ALA A 122 -5.18 -4.82 -3.56
N ALA A 123 -5.37 -3.62 -4.15
CA ALA A 123 -4.45 -3.00 -5.11
C ALA A 123 -4.31 -3.71 -6.48
N TYR A 124 -5.12 -4.72 -6.77
CA TYR A 124 -5.19 -5.36 -8.09
C TYR A 124 -6.43 -4.91 -8.86
N THR A 125 -6.37 -3.71 -9.44
CA THR A 125 -7.42 -3.19 -10.32
C THR A 125 -7.36 -3.85 -11.69
N ASP A 126 -8.50 -4.32 -12.17
CA ASP A 126 -8.72 -4.73 -13.55
C ASP A 126 -8.67 -3.52 -14.48
N SER A 127 -7.62 -3.48 -15.29
CA SER A 127 -7.37 -2.43 -16.28
C SER A 127 -8.50 -2.27 -17.30
N PHE A 128 -9.38 -3.27 -17.51
CA PHE A 128 -10.51 -3.14 -18.43
C PHE A 128 -11.73 -2.49 -17.79
N THR A 129 -12.02 -2.83 -16.53
CA THR A 129 -13.26 -2.42 -15.87
C THR A 129 -13.08 -1.30 -14.86
N GLY A 130 -11.85 -1.03 -14.43
CA GLY A 130 -11.53 -0.06 -13.37
C GLY A 130 -11.98 -0.51 -11.98
N LYS A 131 -12.37 -1.77 -11.82
CA LYS A 131 -12.77 -2.41 -10.55
C LYS A 131 -11.65 -3.33 -10.06
N MET A 132 -11.72 -3.81 -8.82
CA MET A 132 -10.81 -4.86 -8.36
C MET A 132 -11.02 -6.16 -9.15
N HIS A 133 -9.94 -6.88 -9.41
CA HIS A 133 -9.99 -8.24 -9.95
C HIS A 133 -10.74 -9.17 -9.00
N GLU A 134 -11.45 -10.15 -9.56
CA GLU A 134 -12.04 -11.22 -8.76
C GLU A 134 -10.95 -12.07 -8.09
N ARG A 135 -11.21 -12.58 -6.89
CA ARG A 135 -10.26 -13.41 -6.13
C ARG A 135 -9.74 -14.59 -6.94
N ALA A 136 -10.59 -15.24 -7.74
CA ALA A 136 -10.19 -16.37 -8.57
C ALA A 136 -9.07 -16.01 -9.56
N THR A 137 -9.10 -14.80 -10.12
CA THR A 137 -8.07 -14.29 -11.04
C THR A 137 -6.72 -14.13 -10.33
N ILE A 138 -6.73 -13.51 -9.15
CA ILE A 138 -5.51 -13.30 -8.36
C ILE A 138 -4.98 -14.63 -7.82
N ALA A 139 -5.87 -15.51 -7.35
CA ALA A 139 -5.51 -16.84 -6.87
C ALA A 139 -4.86 -17.68 -7.98
N GLU A 140 -5.46 -17.74 -9.19
CA GLU A 140 -4.86 -18.46 -10.33
C GLU A 140 -3.49 -17.89 -10.68
N TRP A 141 -3.35 -16.56 -10.71
CA TRP A 141 -2.07 -15.89 -10.99
C TRP A 141 -0.97 -16.25 -9.98
N VAL A 142 -1.27 -16.25 -8.68
CA VAL A 142 -0.33 -16.63 -7.62
C VAL A 142 -0.04 -18.13 -7.67
N ASP A 143 -1.08 -18.97 -7.77
CA ASP A 143 -0.96 -20.43 -7.77
C ASP A 143 -0.11 -20.94 -8.93
N GLU A 144 -0.35 -20.45 -10.14
CA GLU A 144 0.43 -20.85 -11.32
C GLU A 144 1.90 -20.42 -11.20
N THR A 145 2.15 -19.24 -10.62
CA THR A 145 3.51 -18.76 -10.36
C THR A 145 4.22 -19.64 -9.33
N ALA A 146 3.55 -19.96 -8.21
CA ALA A 146 4.10 -20.85 -7.19
C ALA A 146 4.37 -22.27 -7.74
N LYS A 147 3.46 -22.82 -8.56
CA LYS A 147 3.65 -24.12 -9.23
C LYS A 147 4.88 -24.12 -10.14
N GLU A 148 5.10 -23.05 -10.91
CA GLU A 148 6.26 -22.93 -11.80
C GLU A 148 7.58 -22.89 -11.01
N VAL A 149 7.64 -22.13 -9.91
CA VAL A 149 8.81 -22.11 -9.00
C VAL A 149 9.05 -23.49 -8.37
N LEU A 150 7.98 -24.14 -7.88
CA LEU A 150 8.07 -25.44 -7.20
C LEU A 150 8.36 -26.62 -8.14
N ALA A 151 8.14 -26.48 -9.45
CA ALA A 151 8.46 -27.51 -10.43
C ALA A 151 9.95 -27.91 -10.42
N PHE A 152 10.82 -26.99 -10.00
CA PHE A 152 12.27 -27.20 -9.86
C PHE A 152 12.68 -27.73 -8.48
N LYS A 153 11.72 -27.95 -7.57
CA LYS A 153 11.93 -28.47 -6.21
C LYS A 153 13.01 -27.70 -5.42
N PRO A 154 12.94 -26.36 -5.37
CA PRO A 154 13.97 -25.58 -4.72
C PRO A 154 14.01 -25.84 -3.21
N ARG A 155 15.20 -25.79 -2.60
CA ARG A 155 15.37 -25.89 -1.14
C ARG A 155 15.69 -24.54 -0.53
N ARG A 156 16.41 -23.69 -1.24
CA ARG A 156 16.79 -22.34 -0.82
C ARG A 156 16.30 -21.33 -1.85
N VAL A 157 15.39 -20.46 -1.44
CA VAL A 157 14.73 -19.48 -2.31
C VAL A 157 15.04 -18.07 -1.84
N VAL A 158 15.23 -17.15 -2.79
CA VAL A 158 15.20 -15.70 -2.59
C VAL A 158 14.05 -15.14 -3.41
N GLU A 159 13.24 -14.26 -2.83
CA GLU A 159 12.21 -13.50 -3.55
C GLU A 159 12.49 -12.01 -3.41
N MET A 160 12.64 -11.33 -4.56
CA MET A 160 12.87 -9.88 -4.67
C MET A 160 11.56 -9.18 -5.06
N GLY A 161 11.13 -8.24 -4.21
CA GLY A 161 9.82 -7.60 -4.29
C GLY A 161 8.69 -8.55 -3.87
N CYS A 162 8.81 -9.15 -2.69
CA CYS A 162 7.86 -10.15 -2.21
C CYS A 162 6.48 -9.57 -1.82
N GLY A 163 6.36 -8.24 -1.70
CA GLY A 163 5.17 -7.56 -1.21
C GLY A 163 4.68 -8.17 0.10
N LYS A 164 3.37 -8.38 0.20
CA LYS A 164 2.73 -9.05 1.36
C LYS A 164 2.88 -10.57 1.37
N GLY A 165 3.68 -11.17 0.49
CA GLY A 165 4.13 -12.56 0.58
C GLY A 165 3.21 -13.62 -0.05
N MET A 166 2.34 -13.27 -1.01
CA MET A 166 1.39 -14.24 -1.59
C MET A 166 2.07 -15.48 -2.22
N ILE A 167 3.16 -15.29 -2.96
CA ILE A 167 3.94 -16.39 -3.54
C ILE A 167 4.76 -17.08 -2.44
N LEU A 168 5.43 -16.28 -1.59
CA LEU A 168 6.18 -16.75 -0.42
C LEU A 168 5.41 -17.78 0.39
N PHE A 169 4.17 -17.49 0.80
CA PHE A 169 3.41 -18.38 1.68
C PHE A 169 3.12 -19.74 1.04
N LYS A 170 2.93 -19.80 -0.28
CA LYS A 170 2.71 -21.06 -1.02
C LYS A 170 4.00 -21.86 -1.23
N VAL A 171 5.12 -21.18 -1.46
CA VAL A 171 6.41 -21.82 -1.71
C VAL A 171 7.09 -22.23 -0.39
N ALA A 172 7.22 -21.31 0.56
CA ALA A 172 7.91 -21.53 1.83
C ALA A 172 7.21 -22.55 2.76
N SER A 173 5.91 -22.80 2.56
CA SER A 173 5.16 -23.83 3.28
C SER A 173 5.42 -25.26 2.77
N GLN A 174 6.12 -25.42 1.65
CA GLN A 174 6.44 -26.75 1.14
C GLN A 174 7.52 -27.45 1.99
N PRO A 175 7.34 -28.72 2.38
CA PRO A 175 8.26 -29.41 3.30
C PRO A 175 9.72 -29.54 2.83
N HIS A 176 9.96 -29.44 1.52
CA HIS A 176 11.30 -29.55 0.95
C HIS A 176 12.04 -28.21 0.91
N VAL A 177 11.34 -27.09 1.11
CA VAL A 177 11.93 -25.75 1.16
C VAL A 177 12.50 -25.54 2.55
N ALA A 178 13.83 -25.45 2.63
CA ALA A 178 14.57 -25.32 3.88
C ALA A 178 14.81 -23.85 4.28
N GLN A 179 14.90 -22.95 3.31
CA GLN A 179 15.17 -21.54 3.53
C GLN A 179 14.44 -20.67 2.52
N TYR A 180 13.86 -19.57 2.99
CA TYR A 180 13.24 -18.56 2.14
C TYR A 180 13.70 -17.16 2.60
N ILE A 181 14.30 -16.39 1.70
CA ILE A 181 14.62 -14.98 1.92
C ILE A 181 13.59 -14.14 1.17
N ALA A 182 12.89 -13.27 1.89
CA ALA A 182 11.87 -12.39 1.36
C ALA A 182 12.40 -10.95 1.43
N ALA A 183 12.59 -10.31 0.28
CA ALA A 183 13.10 -8.95 0.21
C ALA A 183 12.08 -8.03 -0.45
N ASP A 184 11.89 -6.85 0.11
CA ASP A 184 11.01 -5.81 -0.43
C ASP A 184 11.50 -4.42 0.01
N LEU A 185 11.19 -3.39 -0.76
CA LEU A 185 11.45 -2.01 -0.33
C LEU A 185 10.52 -1.60 0.83
N SER A 186 9.28 -2.12 0.83
CA SER A 186 8.26 -1.84 1.83
C SER A 186 8.52 -2.60 3.13
N LYS A 187 8.93 -1.88 4.18
CA LYS A 187 9.06 -2.44 5.52
C LYS A 187 7.71 -2.87 6.10
N GLN A 188 6.65 -2.18 5.73
CA GLN A 188 5.30 -2.49 6.20
C GLN A 188 4.81 -3.82 5.61
N ALA A 189 5.05 -4.07 4.31
CA ALA A 189 4.76 -5.34 3.67
C ALA A 189 5.58 -6.49 4.31
N LEU A 190 6.86 -6.27 4.61
CA LEU A 190 7.69 -7.25 5.33
C LEU A 190 7.16 -7.51 6.76
N GLY A 191 6.71 -6.49 7.47
CA GLY A 191 6.07 -6.65 8.78
C GLY A 191 4.75 -7.42 8.71
N HIS A 192 3.99 -7.31 7.61
CA HIS A 192 2.84 -8.18 7.33
C HIS A 192 3.26 -9.63 7.12
N VAL A 193 4.32 -9.85 6.33
CA VAL A 193 4.88 -11.18 6.07
C VAL A 193 5.29 -11.87 7.36
N GLU A 194 6.04 -11.19 8.22
CA GLU A 194 6.50 -11.72 9.51
C GLU A 194 5.33 -12.10 10.43
N ARG A 195 4.34 -11.21 10.56
CA ARG A 195 3.15 -11.44 11.40
C ARG A 195 2.33 -12.62 10.89
N THR A 196 2.04 -12.66 9.60
CA THR A 196 1.26 -13.73 8.96
C THR A 196 2.01 -15.07 9.02
N TRP A 197 3.33 -15.06 8.81
CA TRP A 197 4.15 -16.25 8.97
C TRP A 197 4.08 -16.82 10.39
N ALA A 198 4.16 -15.94 11.39
CA ALA A 198 4.07 -16.32 12.79
C ALA A 198 2.68 -16.86 13.17
N SER A 199 1.59 -16.24 12.70
CA SER A 199 0.22 -16.64 13.04
C SER A 199 -0.25 -17.88 12.29
N GLU A 200 -0.03 -17.96 10.99
CA GLU A 200 -0.65 -18.99 10.13
C GLU A 200 0.20 -20.25 10.01
N PHE A 201 1.53 -20.13 10.10
CA PHE A 201 2.43 -21.25 9.85
C PHE A 201 3.14 -21.70 11.14
N ALA A 202 3.73 -20.76 11.89
CA ALA A 202 4.48 -21.13 13.09
C ALA A 202 3.60 -21.62 14.26
N ALA A 203 2.34 -21.14 14.37
CA ALA A 203 1.39 -21.56 15.41
C ALA A 203 0.54 -22.79 15.02
N ALA A 204 0.41 -23.10 13.72
CA ALA A 204 -0.48 -24.15 13.23
C ALA A 204 0.24 -25.51 13.05
N SER A 205 0.10 -26.39 14.05
CA SER A 205 0.08 -27.87 13.98
C SER A 205 1.19 -28.68 13.26
N LEU A 206 2.19 -28.09 12.60
CA LEU A 206 3.25 -28.82 11.87
C LEU A 206 4.54 -29.03 12.67
N GLY A 207 4.71 -28.31 13.77
CA GLY A 207 5.96 -28.27 14.54
C GLY A 207 7.12 -27.58 13.78
N PRO A 208 8.11 -27.03 14.49
CA PRO A 208 9.21 -26.26 13.88
C PRO A 208 10.16 -27.06 12.96
N ALA A 209 9.97 -28.38 12.82
CA ALA A 209 10.88 -29.27 12.10
C ALA A 209 10.63 -29.39 10.59
N GLY A 210 9.57 -28.78 10.06
CA GLY A 210 9.16 -28.91 8.64
C GLY A 210 8.91 -27.60 7.88
N LEU A 211 9.08 -26.44 8.50
CA LEU A 211 8.88 -25.14 7.85
C LEU A 211 10.22 -24.53 7.40
N ALA A 212 10.19 -23.81 6.29
CA ALA A 212 11.33 -23.06 5.81
C ALA A 212 11.80 -22.04 6.87
N LYS A 213 13.12 -21.86 6.97
CA LYS A 213 13.68 -20.72 7.71
C LYS A 213 13.42 -19.45 6.91
N LEU A 214 12.42 -18.67 7.35
CA LEU A 214 12.10 -17.37 6.77
C LEU A 214 13.06 -16.29 7.30
N ARG A 215 13.56 -15.45 6.39
CA ARG A 215 14.29 -14.22 6.70
C ARG A 215 13.76 -13.10 5.81
N THR A 216 13.40 -11.99 6.40
CA THR A 216 12.92 -10.77 5.73
C THR A 216 14.05 -9.73 5.64
N GLU A 217 14.13 -9.00 4.53
CA GLU A 217 15.10 -7.92 4.35
C GLU A 217 14.51 -6.72 3.60
N ALA A 218 14.50 -5.56 4.25
CA ALA A 218 14.12 -4.31 3.60
C ALA A 218 15.21 -3.90 2.59
N ARG A 219 14.94 -4.07 1.29
CA ARG A 219 15.97 -3.98 0.26
C ARG A 219 15.43 -3.74 -1.15
N ASP A 220 16.20 -2.98 -1.92
CA ASP A 220 16.06 -2.83 -3.37
C ASP A 220 16.28 -4.15 -4.15
N ALA A 221 15.50 -4.37 -5.20
CA ALA A 221 15.49 -5.61 -5.98
C ALA A 221 16.80 -5.88 -6.75
N SER A 222 17.60 -4.84 -7.04
CA SER A 222 18.90 -4.98 -7.70
C SER A 222 20.04 -5.35 -6.73
N ASN A 223 19.78 -5.30 -5.42
CA ASN A 223 20.83 -5.47 -4.41
C ASN A 223 20.87 -6.91 -3.85
N PHE A 224 21.82 -7.72 -4.30
CA PHE A 224 22.01 -9.10 -3.81
C PHE A 224 23.12 -9.23 -2.76
N ASP A 225 23.72 -8.11 -2.33
CA ASP A 225 24.93 -8.12 -1.49
C ASP A 225 24.70 -8.81 -0.14
N GLY A 226 25.59 -9.72 0.23
CA GLY A 226 25.56 -10.38 1.52
C GLY A 226 24.50 -11.49 1.67
N PHE A 227 23.72 -11.82 0.62
CA PHE A 227 22.92 -13.04 0.59
C PHE A 227 23.79 -14.31 0.58
N GLY A 228 25.01 -14.19 0.05
CA GLY A 228 25.87 -15.33 -0.27
C GLY A 228 25.40 -16.02 -1.55
N GLY A 229 25.95 -17.21 -1.81
CA GLY A 229 25.58 -18.01 -2.98
C GLY A 229 24.88 -19.33 -2.65
N GLY A 230 24.56 -20.07 -3.70
CA GLY A 230 24.09 -21.45 -3.64
C GLY A 230 22.58 -21.58 -3.42
N PHE A 231 21.80 -20.60 -3.87
CA PHE A 231 20.35 -20.69 -3.89
C PHE A 231 19.87 -21.52 -5.09
N ASP A 232 18.75 -22.22 -4.92
CA ASP A 232 18.18 -23.05 -5.97
C ASP A 232 17.19 -22.26 -6.83
N ALA A 233 16.57 -21.23 -6.26
CA ALA A 233 15.68 -20.33 -6.98
C ALA A 233 15.82 -18.87 -6.52
N VAL A 234 15.72 -17.95 -7.49
CA VAL A 234 15.50 -16.52 -7.26
C VAL A 234 14.19 -16.16 -7.96
N VAL A 235 13.27 -15.51 -7.26
CA VAL A 235 11.95 -15.10 -7.76
C VAL A 235 11.89 -13.58 -7.79
N CYS A 236 11.41 -13.00 -8.88
CA CYS A 236 11.07 -11.58 -8.98
C CYS A 236 9.83 -11.49 -9.87
N ASN A 237 8.64 -11.43 -9.27
CA ASN A 237 7.38 -11.55 -9.99
C ASN A 237 6.50 -10.33 -9.78
N GLY A 238 6.05 -9.68 -10.87
CA GLY A 238 5.16 -8.53 -10.79
C GLY A 238 5.84 -7.22 -10.41
N VAL A 239 7.17 -7.15 -10.50
CA VAL A 239 7.96 -5.98 -10.06
C VAL A 239 8.60 -5.23 -11.23
N SER A 240 8.94 -5.93 -12.33
CA SER A 240 9.75 -5.36 -13.41
C SER A 240 9.14 -4.16 -14.13
N MET A 241 7.82 -4.00 -14.04
CA MET A 241 7.08 -2.86 -14.61
C MET A 241 7.39 -1.53 -13.89
N TYR A 242 7.89 -1.58 -12.65
CA TYR A 242 8.27 -0.42 -11.83
C TYR A 242 9.75 -0.08 -11.92
N PHE A 243 10.56 -0.90 -12.60
CA PHE A 243 11.99 -0.63 -12.69
C PHE A 243 12.26 0.72 -13.38
N PRO A 244 13.35 1.42 -13.03
CA PRO A 244 13.65 2.77 -13.53
C PRO A 244 14.36 2.78 -14.89
N SER A 245 15.17 1.76 -15.19
CA SER A 245 15.85 1.59 -16.50
C SER A 245 15.96 0.12 -16.94
N ALA A 246 16.28 -0.11 -18.21
CA ALA A 246 16.69 -1.42 -18.70
C ALA A 246 18.03 -1.85 -18.06
N SER A 247 18.93 -0.89 -17.76
CA SER A 247 20.15 -1.17 -17.00
C SER A 247 19.88 -1.68 -15.59
N TYR A 248 18.84 -1.18 -14.92
CA TYR A 248 18.43 -1.68 -13.61
C TYR A 248 17.96 -3.14 -13.71
N LEU A 249 17.18 -3.51 -14.75
CA LEU A 249 16.84 -4.91 -14.99
C LEU A 249 18.11 -5.76 -15.16
N LEU A 250 19.12 -5.29 -15.90
CA LEU A 250 20.38 -6.02 -16.05
C LEU A 250 21.10 -6.24 -14.72
N ASP A 251 21.12 -5.25 -13.83
CA ASP A 251 21.69 -5.39 -12.48
C ASP A 251 20.92 -6.46 -11.67
N VAL A 252 19.59 -6.49 -11.76
CA VAL A 252 18.75 -7.52 -11.12
C VAL A 252 19.05 -8.92 -11.67
N LEU A 253 19.12 -9.06 -13.01
CA LEU A 253 19.41 -10.34 -13.66
C LEU A 253 20.82 -10.84 -13.28
N ALA A 254 21.82 -9.95 -13.29
CA ALA A 254 23.19 -10.29 -12.95
C ALA A 254 23.30 -10.76 -11.49
N GLY A 255 22.76 -9.99 -10.54
CA GLY A 255 22.77 -10.35 -9.11
C GLY A 255 22.04 -11.66 -8.83
N ALA A 256 20.90 -11.89 -9.50
CA ALA A 256 20.18 -13.16 -9.40
C ALA A 256 21.00 -14.35 -9.89
N VAL A 257 21.64 -14.24 -11.06
CA VAL A 257 22.47 -15.30 -11.65
C VAL A 257 23.69 -15.61 -10.78
N GLU A 258 24.33 -14.60 -10.18
CA GLU A 258 25.48 -14.78 -9.27
C GLU A 258 25.09 -15.46 -7.94
N CYS A 259 23.86 -15.24 -7.47
CA CYS A 259 23.35 -15.80 -6.22
C CYS A 259 22.99 -17.30 -6.35
N LEU A 260 22.65 -17.75 -7.56
CA LEU A 260 22.22 -19.11 -7.85
C LEU A 260 23.37 -20.13 -7.86
N ALA A 261 23.08 -21.34 -7.38
CA ALA A 261 23.95 -22.49 -7.59
C ALA A 261 23.89 -23.00 -9.04
N ASP A 262 24.90 -23.77 -9.45
CA ASP A 262 24.78 -24.65 -10.62
C ASP A 262 23.56 -25.56 -10.45
N GLY A 263 22.61 -25.47 -11.38
CA GLY A 263 21.32 -26.16 -11.23
C GLY A 263 20.15 -25.21 -11.00
N GLY A 264 20.41 -24.04 -10.41
CA GLY A 264 19.40 -23.09 -10.00
C GLY A 264 18.71 -22.35 -11.14
N VAL A 265 17.57 -21.72 -10.82
CA VAL A 265 16.74 -21.01 -11.79
C VAL A 265 16.32 -19.64 -11.26
N MET A 266 16.50 -18.59 -12.07
CA MET A 266 15.83 -17.32 -11.82
C MET A 266 14.46 -17.34 -12.49
N HIS A 267 13.42 -16.98 -11.76
CA HIS A 267 12.08 -16.73 -12.26
C HIS A 267 11.80 -15.22 -12.24
N LEU A 268 11.80 -14.59 -13.40
CA LEU A 268 11.35 -13.21 -13.60
C LEU A 268 9.93 -13.26 -14.16
N GLY A 269 8.96 -13.09 -13.28
CA GLY A 269 7.55 -13.33 -13.58
C GLY A 269 6.75 -12.06 -13.86
N ASP A 270 5.65 -12.23 -14.58
CA ASP A 270 4.63 -11.20 -14.81
C ASP A 270 5.15 -9.97 -15.59
N VAL A 271 6.05 -10.22 -16.54
CA VAL A 271 6.64 -9.20 -17.41
C VAL A 271 5.63 -8.78 -18.47
N ILE A 272 5.38 -7.48 -18.62
CA ILE A 272 4.48 -6.96 -19.67
C ILE A 272 5.18 -7.02 -21.03
N SER A 273 4.53 -7.64 -22.01
CA SER A 273 5.03 -7.77 -23.38
C SER A 273 4.98 -6.44 -24.12
N LEU A 274 6.15 -5.94 -24.55
CA LEU A 274 6.23 -4.73 -25.36
C LEU A 274 5.45 -4.84 -26.68
N PRO A 275 5.52 -5.96 -27.43
CA PRO A 275 4.69 -6.15 -28.62
C PRO A 275 3.19 -6.19 -28.33
N ALA A 276 2.77 -6.73 -27.17
CA ALA A 276 1.36 -6.85 -26.81
C ALA A 276 0.80 -5.58 -26.13
N ARG A 277 1.65 -4.63 -25.73
CA ARG A 277 1.26 -3.37 -25.08
C ARG A 277 0.19 -2.58 -25.84
N PRO A 278 0.24 -2.42 -27.18
CA PRO A 278 -0.84 -1.76 -27.91
C PRO A 278 -2.18 -2.47 -27.81
N LEU A 279 -2.18 -3.81 -27.74
CA LEU A 279 -3.40 -4.60 -27.59
C LEU A 279 -4.06 -4.30 -26.23
N LEU A 280 -3.26 -4.32 -25.15
CA LEU A 280 -3.71 -4.01 -23.78
C LEU A 280 -4.31 -2.59 -23.70
N VAL A 281 -3.53 -1.58 -24.10
CA VAL A 281 -3.92 -0.16 -23.98
C VAL A 281 -5.19 0.14 -24.76
N LEU A 282 -5.29 -0.33 -26.00
CA LEU A 282 -6.46 -0.07 -26.83
C LEU A 282 -7.68 -0.86 -26.39
N ARG A 283 -7.51 -2.09 -25.89
CA ARG A 283 -8.61 -2.85 -25.27
C ARG A 283 -9.14 -2.14 -24.04
N THR A 284 -8.28 -1.67 -23.15
CA THR A 284 -8.67 -0.86 -21.98
C THR A 284 -9.46 0.39 -22.40
N ALA A 285 -8.97 1.13 -23.39
CA ALA A 285 -9.66 2.32 -23.90
C ALA A 285 -11.04 1.98 -24.49
N ARG A 286 -11.15 0.85 -25.21
CA ARG A 286 -12.41 0.35 -25.79
C ARG A 286 -13.45 0.00 -24.71
N HIS A 287 -13.02 -0.58 -23.59
CA HIS A 287 -13.90 -0.89 -22.47
C HIS A 287 -14.35 0.36 -21.70
N MET A 288 -13.47 1.36 -21.57
CA MET A 288 -13.73 2.51 -20.71
C MET A 288 -14.74 3.49 -21.30
N THR A 289 -14.59 3.90 -22.57
CA THR A 289 -15.56 4.80 -23.24
C THR A 289 -15.31 5.01 -24.74
N HIS A 290 -14.16 4.62 -25.29
CA HIS A 290 -13.82 4.96 -26.67
C HIS A 290 -14.61 4.12 -27.68
N SER A 291 -15.09 4.77 -28.74
CA SER A 291 -15.66 4.12 -29.92
C SER A 291 -14.58 3.38 -30.72
N PHE A 292 -14.97 2.32 -31.43
CA PHE A 292 -14.06 1.59 -32.32
C PHE A 292 -13.40 2.54 -33.33
N SER A 293 -14.17 3.48 -33.88
CA SER A 293 -13.71 4.47 -34.85
C SER A 293 -12.66 5.43 -34.30
N GLU A 294 -12.80 5.90 -33.05
CA GLU A 294 -11.80 6.77 -32.41
C GLU A 294 -10.48 6.04 -32.23
N LEU A 295 -10.53 4.76 -31.84
CA LEU A 295 -9.34 3.92 -31.66
C LEU A 295 -8.66 3.53 -32.96
N GLN A 296 -9.21 3.88 -34.14
CA GLN A 296 -8.52 3.75 -35.42
C GLN A 296 -7.68 4.99 -35.77
N SER A 297 -7.82 6.09 -35.01
CA SER A 297 -6.98 7.27 -35.18
C SER A 297 -5.57 7.03 -34.63
N GLU A 298 -4.56 7.20 -35.49
CA GLU A 298 -3.14 7.09 -35.08
C GLU A 298 -2.76 8.12 -34.01
N GLU A 299 -3.37 9.31 -34.04
CA GLU A 299 -3.16 10.35 -33.01
C GLU A 299 -3.65 9.87 -31.64
N THR A 300 -4.90 9.39 -31.57
CA THR A 300 -5.48 8.85 -30.34
C THR A 300 -4.71 7.64 -29.82
N ARG A 301 -4.27 6.74 -30.70
CA ARG A 301 -3.43 5.60 -30.32
C ARG A 301 -2.10 6.07 -29.72
N GLY A 302 -1.45 7.03 -30.37
CA GLY A 302 -0.21 7.63 -29.90
C GLY A 302 -0.37 8.24 -28.51
N GLU A 303 -1.42 9.03 -28.28
CA GLU A 303 -1.72 9.65 -26.98
C GLU A 303 -1.95 8.61 -25.88
N LEU A 304 -2.75 7.57 -26.15
CA LEU A 304 -3.04 6.52 -25.18
C LEU A 304 -1.78 5.71 -24.81
N LEU A 305 -0.95 5.39 -25.81
CA LEU A 305 0.33 4.70 -25.60
C LEU A 305 1.34 5.58 -24.83
N ASP A 306 1.33 6.88 -25.07
CA ASP A 306 2.19 7.84 -24.38
C ASP A 306 1.77 8.09 -22.92
N ALA A 307 0.48 7.90 -22.61
CA ALA A 307 -0.08 8.02 -21.27
C ALA A 307 0.13 6.76 -20.42
N ALA A 308 0.28 5.59 -21.04
CA ALA A 308 0.52 4.32 -20.35
C ALA A 308 1.91 4.29 -19.70
N LYS A 309 1.95 4.11 -18.36
CA LYS A 309 3.15 4.35 -17.54
C LYS A 309 3.97 3.11 -17.22
N ASP A 310 3.47 1.90 -17.51
CA ASP A 310 4.17 0.67 -17.14
C ASP A 310 5.37 0.37 -18.04
N ARG A 311 6.46 -0.13 -17.44
CA ARG A 311 7.55 -0.70 -18.25
C ARG A 311 7.17 -2.05 -18.85
N CYS A 312 7.43 -2.17 -20.13
CA CYS A 312 7.23 -3.35 -20.95
C CYS A 312 8.57 -3.75 -21.57
N TYR A 313 8.75 -5.05 -21.80
CA TYR A 313 9.99 -5.61 -22.32
C TYR A 313 9.72 -6.51 -23.53
N GLU A 314 10.60 -6.44 -24.52
CA GLU A 314 10.61 -7.35 -25.66
C GLU A 314 10.94 -8.79 -25.23
N PRO A 315 10.11 -9.80 -25.54
CA PRO A 315 10.40 -11.19 -25.18
C PRO A 315 11.77 -11.70 -25.70
N ASN A 316 12.13 -11.30 -26.92
CA ASN A 316 13.40 -11.71 -27.54
C ASN A 316 14.63 -11.03 -26.93
N PHE A 317 14.44 -9.99 -26.11
CA PHE A 317 15.53 -9.34 -25.37
C PHE A 317 16.33 -10.34 -24.56
N PHE A 318 15.65 -11.25 -23.84
CA PHE A 318 16.32 -12.20 -22.95
C PHE A 318 17.14 -13.23 -23.70
N TYR A 319 16.70 -13.65 -24.89
CA TYR A 319 17.50 -14.49 -25.79
C TYR A 319 18.72 -13.75 -26.34
N GLU A 320 18.54 -12.47 -26.69
CA GLU A 320 19.64 -11.62 -27.15
C GLU A 320 20.73 -11.43 -26.08
N LEU A 321 20.34 -11.23 -24.81
CA LEU A 321 21.28 -11.11 -23.68
C LEU A 321 22.19 -12.33 -23.57
N HIS A 322 21.61 -13.53 -23.65
CA HIS A 322 22.38 -14.77 -23.57
C HIS A 322 23.20 -15.02 -24.85
N ALA A 323 22.65 -14.75 -26.04
CA ALA A 323 23.37 -14.86 -27.31
C ALA A 323 24.60 -13.94 -27.39
N ARG A 324 24.54 -12.76 -26.78
CA ARG A 324 25.66 -11.82 -26.67
C ARG A 324 26.67 -12.16 -25.56
N GLY A 325 26.39 -13.18 -24.74
CA GLY A 325 27.24 -13.58 -23.62
C GLY A 325 27.18 -12.63 -22.42
N LEU A 326 26.14 -11.81 -22.30
CA LEU A 326 25.94 -10.89 -21.16
C LEU A 326 25.45 -11.62 -19.89
N LEU A 327 25.08 -12.90 -20.02
CA LEU A 327 24.67 -13.79 -18.93
C LEU A 327 25.55 -15.05 -18.93
N PRO A 328 26.85 -14.95 -18.56
CA PRO A 328 27.84 -16.01 -18.82
C PRO A 328 27.61 -17.32 -18.07
N SER A 329 26.92 -17.29 -16.93
CA SER A 329 26.60 -18.49 -16.12
C SER A 329 25.23 -19.11 -16.46
N VAL A 330 24.51 -18.52 -17.42
CA VAL A 330 23.22 -19.05 -17.88
C VAL A 330 23.48 -20.08 -18.98
N ALA A 331 22.89 -21.27 -18.82
CA ALA A 331 22.99 -22.36 -19.79
C ALA A 331 21.86 -22.29 -20.85
N ALA A 332 20.69 -21.79 -20.46
CA ALA A 332 19.54 -21.63 -21.33
C ALA A 332 18.58 -20.57 -20.78
N VAL A 333 17.92 -19.87 -21.69
CA VAL A 333 16.83 -18.93 -21.40
C VAL A 333 15.51 -19.55 -21.85
N GLU A 334 14.47 -19.37 -21.06
CA GLU A 334 13.13 -19.84 -21.36
C GLU A 334 12.13 -18.70 -21.17
N VAL A 335 11.41 -18.35 -22.24
CA VAL A 335 10.34 -17.35 -22.19
C VAL A 335 9.00 -18.07 -22.37
N GLN A 336 8.06 -17.85 -21.46
CA GLN A 336 6.75 -18.52 -21.47
C GLN A 336 5.58 -17.52 -21.37
N LEU A 337 4.57 -17.70 -22.22
CA LEU A 337 3.25 -17.10 -22.01
C LEU A 337 2.67 -17.57 -20.67
N LYS A 338 2.00 -16.66 -19.95
CA LYS A 338 1.41 -16.97 -18.65
C LYS A 338 0.48 -18.20 -18.71
N ARG A 339 0.58 -19.06 -17.71
CA ARG A 339 -0.37 -20.15 -17.45
C ARG A 339 -1.70 -19.58 -16.94
N GLY A 340 -2.72 -20.44 -16.92
CA GLY A 340 -4.04 -20.10 -16.40
C GLY A 340 -5.15 -20.14 -17.45
N SER A 341 -6.36 -20.41 -16.96
CA SER A 341 -7.58 -20.52 -17.75
C SER A 341 -8.39 -19.22 -17.76
N ILE A 342 -8.20 -18.36 -16.75
CA ILE A 342 -8.95 -17.12 -16.61
C ILE A 342 -8.36 -16.08 -17.58
N MET A 343 -9.21 -15.48 -18.40
CA MET A 343 -8.83 -14.43 -19.34
C MET A 343 -8.78 -13.07 -18.65
N SER A 344 -7.59 -12.69 -18.18
CA SER A 344 -7.33 -11.41 -17.52
C SER A 344 -6.18 -10.68 -18.22
N GLU A 345 -5.87 -9.46 -17.77
CA GLU A 345 -4.68 -8.77 -18.26
C GLU A 345 -3.39 -9.56 -18.00
N PHE A 346 -3.33 -10.33 -16.90
CA PHE A 346 -2.17 -11.14 -16.54
C PHE A 346 -1.94 -12.26 -17.56
N SER A 347 -2.98 -13.03 -17.89
CA SER A 347 -2.83 -14.22 -18.75
C SER A 347 -2.68 -13.89 -20.25
N ARG A 348 -3.07 -12.68 -20.67
CA ARG A 348 -3.13 -12.28 -22.09
C ARG A 348 -1.88 -11.52 -22.55
N TYR A 349 -1.41 -10.56 -21.77
CA TYR A 349 -0.41 -9.59 -22.23
C TYR A 349 0.93 -9.70 -21.50
N ARG A 350 1.02 -10.56 -20.49
CA ARG A 350 2.22 -10.76 -19.68
C ARG A 350 2.85 -12.13 -19.93
N TYR A 351 4.12 -12.28 -19.56
CA TYR A 351 4.89 -13.51 -19.72
C TYR A 351 5.89 -13.69 -18.57
N ASN A 352 6.43 -14.89 -18.44
CA ASN A 352 7.47 -15.22 -17.48
C ASN A 352 8.78 -15.52 -18.23
N VAL A 353 9.91 -15.22 -17.58
CA VAL A 353 11.25 -15.54 -18.06
C VAL A 353 11.96 -16.38 -17.01
N LEU A 354 12.51 -17.52 -17.43
CA LEU A 354 13.29 -18.40 -16.60
C LEU A 354 14.74 -18.44 -17.11
N LEU A 355 15.70 -18.12 -16.24
CA LEU A 355 17.13 -18.23 -16.53
C LEU A 355 17.69 -19.48 -15.84
N HIS A 356 18.14 -20.46 -16.63
CA HIS A 356 18.65 -21.73 -16.10
C HIS A 356 20.16 -21.66 -15.92
N VAL A 357 20.65 -21.65 -14.68
CA VAL A 357 22.08 -21.49 -14.36
C VAL A 357 22.84 -22.82 -14.41
N GLY A 358 23.99 -22.82 -15.08
CA GLY A 358 24.93 -23.95 -15.11
C GLY A 358 25.85 -23.93 -16.33
N PRO A 359 26.57 -25.03 -16.59
CA PRO A 359 27.54 -25.07 -17.67
C PRO A 359 26.86 -24.93 -19.05
N PRO A 360 27.55 -24.33 -20.05
CA PRO A 360 27.07 -24.28 -21.42
C PRO A 360 26.68 -25.67 -21.94
N VAL A 361 25.57 -25.73 -22.68
CA VAL A 361 25.04 -26.96 -23.25
C VAL A 361 24.88 -26.86 -24.77
N GLU A 362 25.18 -27.94 -25.46
CA GLU A 362 24.92 -28.04 -26.90
C GLU A 362 23.41 -28.18 -27.16
N PRO A 363 22.85 -27.46 -28.16
CA PRO A 363 21.43 -27.53 -28.47
C PRO A 363 21.03 -28.91 -29.00
N ARG A 364 19.83 -29.36 -28.63
CA ARG A 364 19.20 -30.50 -29.29
C ARG A 364 18.80 -30.14 -30.73
N PRO A 365 18.72 -31.10 -31.66
CA PRO A 365 18.08 -30.89 -32.94
C PRO A 365 16.63 -30.44 -32.73
N LEU A 366 16.16 -29.49 -33.54
CA LEU A 366 14.77 -29.04 -33.57
C LEU A 366 14.06 -29.64 -34.79
N VAL A 367 12.95 -30.32 -34.55
CA VAL A 367 12.07 -30.86 -35.59
C VAL A 367 10.81 -30.02 -35.64
N GLU A 368 10.52 -29.48 -36.82
CA GLU A 368 9.32 -28.70 -37.07
C GLU A 368 8.10 -29.61 -37.18
N VAL A 369 7.07 -29.29 -36.41
CA VAL A 369 5.73 -29.87 -36.47
C VAL A 369 4.86 -28.91 -37.28
N PRO A 370 4.16 -29.37 -38.34
CA PRO A 370 3.36 -28.50 -39.19
C PRO A 370 2.27 -27.74 -38.43
N SER A 371 2.23 -26.42 -38.59
CA SER A 371 1.21 -25.56 -37.96
C SER A 371 -0.22 -25.82 -38.48
N SER A 372 -0.35 -26.46 -39.65
CA SER A 372 -1.65 -26.91 -40.17
C SER A 372 -2.35 -27.95 -39.28
N ALA A 373 -1.63 -28.55 -38.32
CA ALA A 373 -2.21 -29.45 -37.31
C ALA A 373 -2.85 -28.69 -36.12
N ALA A 374 -2.80 -27.37 -36.08
CA ALA A 374 -3.29 -26.55 -34.96
C ALA A 374 -4.78 -26.16 -35.06
N ALA A 375 -5.63 -26.96 -35.70
CA ALA A 375 -7.08 -26.71 -35.69
C ALA A 375 -7.67 -26.85 -34.27
N SER A 376 -7.01 -27.61 -33.39
CA SER A 376 -7.24 -27.63 -31.95
C SER A 376 -5.95 -27.97 -31.18
N ALA A 377 -5.93 -27.72 -29.87
CA ALA A 377 -4.81 -28.10 -29.01
C ALA A 377 -4.52 -29.61 -29.03
N HIS A 378 -5.56 -30.46 -29.10
CA HIS A 378 -5.43 -31.92 -29.11
C HIS A 378 -4.84 -32.44 -30.42
N GLU A 379 -5.26 -31.89 -31.56
CA GLU A 379 -4.70 -32.26 -32.86
C GLU A 379 -3.23 -31.85 -32.99
N LEU A 380 -2.89 -30.67 -32.47
CA LEU A 380 -1.52 -30.22 -32.37
C LEU A 380 -0.70 -31.19 -31.52
N ALA A 381 -1.17 -31.53 -30.32
CA ALA A 381 -0.49 -32.47 -29.43
C ALA A 381 -0.30 -33.87 -30.06
N ALA A 382 -1.27 -34.37 -30.83
CA ALA A 382 -1.15 -35.62 -31.58
C ALA A 382 -0.06 -35.55 -32.66
N ALA A 383 0.07 -34.42 -33.36
CA ALA A 383 1.14 -34.20 -34.33
C ALA A 383 2.53 -34.16 -33.65
N PHE A 384 2.63 -33.51 -32.50
CA PHE A 384 3.83 -33.54 -31.66
C PHE A 384 4.18 -34.97 -31.22
N ALA A 385 3.20 -35.77 -30.79
CA ALA A 385 3.43 -37.16 -30.38
C ALA A 385 3.95 -38.03 -31.54
N SER A 386 3.41 -37.82 -32.75
CA SER A 386 3.90 -38.49 -33.97
C SER A 386 5.34 -38.07 -34.30
N ALA A 387 5.66 -36.78 -34.22
CA ALA A 387 7.02 -36.28 -34.43
C ALA A 387 8.01 -36.83 -33.38
N ALA A 388 7.61 -36.88 -32.10
CA ALA A 388 8.42 -37.45 -31.02
C ALA A 388 8.78 -38.93 -31.27
N ALA A 389 7.85 -39.71 -31.83
CA ALA A 389 8.07 -41.11 -32.16
C ALA A 389 9.09 -41.32 -33.29
N THR A 390 9.19 -40.35 -34.22
CA THR A 390 10.11 -40.42 -35.37
C THR A 390 11.48 -39.77 -35.10
N ALA A 391 11.56 -38.86 -34.14
CA ALA A 391 12.80 -38.17 -33.74
C ALA A 391 12.99 -38.17 -32.22
N PRO A 392 13.25 -39.34 -31.60
CA PRO A 392 13.36 -39.45 -30.16
C PRO A 392 14.53 -38.60 -29.62
N GLY A 393 14.23 -37.74 -28.63
CA GLY A 393 15.23 -36.89 -27.99
C GLY A 393 15.52 -35.56 -28.71
N ALA A 394 14.89 -35.29 -29.85
CA ALA A 394 14.86 -33.97 -30.45
C ALA A 394 13.93 -33.02 -29.67
N ALA A 395 14.17 -31.72 -29.76
CA ALA A 395 13.15 -30.73 -29.46
C ALA A 395 12.16 -30.67 -30.62
N LEU A 396 10.89 -30.46 -30.32
CA LEU A 396 9.83 -30.34 -31.32
C LEU A 396 9.26 -28.93 -31.26
N GLY A 397 8.90 -28.33 -32.39
CA GLY A 397 8.35 -26.97 -32.42
C GLY A 397 7.33 -26.75 -33.54
N SER A 398 6.26 -26.01 -33.24
CA SER A 398 5.27 -25.52 -34.19
C SER A 398 5.18 -24.01 -34.05
N PHE A 399 5.16 -23.30 -35.18
CA PHE A 399 5.41 -21.85 -35.20
C PHE A 399 4.24 -21.05 -35.77
N GLY A 400 4.10 -19.80 -35.31
CA GLY A 400 3.14 -18.83 -35.85
C GLY A 400 1.68 -19.24 -35.68
N LEU A 401 1.36 -19.84 -34.53
CA LEU A 401 -0.01 -20.23 -34.19
C LEU A 401 -0.78 -19.00 -33.70
N ASP A 402 -2.00 -18.80 -34.18
CA ASP A 402 -2.82 -17.69 -33.70
C ASP A 402 -3.17 -17.89 -32.22
N ASN A 403 -2.81 -16.90 -31.40
CA ASN A 403 -3.06 -16.94 -29.96
C ASN A 403 -4.52 -16.56 -29.72
N GLY A 404 -5.35 -17.57 -29.41
CA GLY A 404 -6.78 -17.37 -29.15
C GLY A 404 -7.06 -16.37 -28.03
N ARG A 405 -6.10 -16.08 -27.14
CA ARG A 405 -6.28 -15.06 -26.11
C ARG A 405 -6.34 -13.62 -26.66
N LEU A 406 -5.79 -13.38 -27.86
CA LEU A 406 -5.49 -12.05 -28.37
C LEU A 406 -6.12 -11.74 -29.73
N THR A 407 -6.77 -12.70 -30.39
CA THR A 407 -7.24 -12.53 -31.77
C THR A 407 -8.33 -11.46 -31.90
N ALA A 408 -9.22 -11.29 -30.92
CA ALA A 408 -10.16 -10.16 -30.92
C ALA A 408 -9.49 -8.80 -30.67
N ASP A 409 -8.40 -8.75 -29.88
CA ASP A 409 -7.65 -7.50 -29.67
C ASP A 409 -6.84 -7.13 -30.91
N GLU A 410 -6.26 -8.13 -31.58
CA GLU A 410 -5.58 -7.88 -32.85
C GLU A 410 -6.55 -7.29 -33.87
N ALA A 411 -7.78 -7.82 -33.97
CA ALA A 411 -8.81 -7.24 -34.84
C ALA A 411 -9.14 -5.78 -34.47
N LEU A 412 -9.14 -5.43 -33.18
CA LEU A 412 -9.31 -4.05 -32.72
C LEU A 412 -8.17 -3.14 -33.19
N VAL A 413 -6.93 -3.60 -33.08
CA VAL A 413 -5.73 -2.80 -33.41
C VAL A 413 -5.46 -2.76 -34.91
N SER A 414 -5.74 -3.84 -35.65
CA SER A 414 -5.56 -3.90 -37.11
C SER A 414 -6.64 -3.16 -37.89
N GLY A 415 -7.69 -2.67 -37.23
CA GLY A 415 -8.80 -1.99 -37.86
C GLY A 415 -9.73 -2.92 -38.63
N GLY A 416 -10.05 -4.07 -38.04
CA GLY A 416 -11.13 -4.96 -38.49
C GLY A 416 -12.51 -4.28 -38.40
N CYS A 417 -13.58 -5.05 -38.24
CA CYS A 417 -14.89 -4.45 -37.98
C CYS A 417 -15.29 -4.52 -36.50
N ASP A 418 -16.14 -3.58 -36.07
CA ASP A 418 -16.54 -3.47 -34.66
C ASP A 418 -17.24 -4.74 -34.14
N ALA A 419 -17.94 -5.47 -35.01
CA ALA A 419 -18.58 -6.73 -34.66
C ALA A 419 -17.56 -7.83 -34.30
N GLU A 420 -16.35 -7.80 -34.87
CA GLU A 420 -15.28 -8.76 -34.62
C GLU A 420 -14.38 -8.34 -33.44
N ALA A 421 -14.57 -7.11 -32.94
CA ALA A 421 -13.77 -6.47 -31.90
C ALA A 421 -14.64 -5.87 -30.77
N ALA A 422 -15.84 -6.41 -30.57
CA ALA A 422 -16.86 -5.84 -29.71
C ALA A 422 -16.34 -5.58 -28.28
N ALA A 423 -16.83 -4.51 -27.65
CA ALA A 423 -16.38 -4.09 -26.32
C ALA A 423 -16.68 -5.09 -25.19
N VAL A 424 -17.51 -6.11 -25.44
CA VAL A 424 -17.88 -7.15 -24.46
C VAL A 424 -17.10 -8.45 -24.63
N GLU A 425 -16.43 -8.66 -25.77
CA GLU A 425 -15.64 -9.88 -26.01
C GLU A 425 -14.19 -9.64 -25.64
N VAL A 426 -13.82 -10.16 -24.46
CA VAL A 426 -12.44 -10.31 -24.02
C VAL A 426 -11.97 -11.68 -24.50
N GLY A 427 -11.31 -11.79 -25.68
CA GLY A 427 -10.63 -13.03 -26.09
C GLY A 427 -10.65 -13.44 -27.56
N VAL A 428 -11.12 -14.67 -27.85
CA VAL A 428 -11.03 -15.33 -29.16
C VAL A 428 -11.91 -14.62 -30.17
N GLY A 429 -11.29 -14.00 -31.19
CA GLY A 429 -12.00 -13.36 -32.30
C GLY A 429 -12.58 -14.38 -33.29
N PRO A 430 -13.34 -13.93 -34.30
CA PRO A 430 -14.02 -14.80 -35.27
C PRO A 430 -13.08 -15.61 -36.16
N HIS A 431 -11.80 -15.23 -36.22
CA HIS A 431 -10.75 -15.97 -36.90
C HIS A 431 -10.21 -17.16 -36.08
N GLY A 432 -10.70 -17.35 -34.85
CA GLY A 432 -10.30 -18.46 -33.99
C GLY A 432 -8.93 -18.25 -33.36
N GLY A 433 -8.19 -19.34 -33.20
CA GLY A 433 -6.90 -19.41 -32.51
C GLY A 433 -6.90 -20.50 -31.45
N VAL A 434 -5.71 -20.88 -30.97
CA VAL A 434 -5.54 -21.87 -29.91
C VAL A 434 -5.28 -21.18 -28.57
N CYS A 435 -5.89 -21.67 -27.50
CA CYS A 435 -5.59 -21.19 -26.16
C CYS A 435 -4.20 -21.70 -25.72
N PRO A 436 -3.27 -20.83 -25.29
CA PRO A 436 -1.93 -21.24 -24.84
C PRO A 436 -1.96 -22.31 -23.73
N GLU A 437 -2.91 -22.21 -22.79
CA GLU A 437 -3.01 -23.18 -21.70
C GLU A 437 -3.54 -24.54 -22.17
N GLU A 438 -4.53 -24.56 -23.06
CA GLU A 438 -5.03 -25.81 -23.64
C GLU A 438 -3.95 -26.52 -24.45
N VAL A 439 -3.16 -25.77 -25.23
CA VAL A 439 -2.00 -26.32 -25.97
C VAL A 439 -1.02 -26.95 -25.00
N ARG A 440 -0.71 -26.25 -23.90
CA ARG A 440 0.23 -26.72 -22.90
C ARG A 440 -0.25 -28.01 -22.22
N VAL A 441 -1.49 -28.03 -21.74
CA VAL A 441 -2.11 -29.21 -21.11
C VAL A 441 -2.13 -30.39 -22.08
N ALA A 442 -2.58 -30.18 -23.33
CA ALA A 442 -2.63 -31.25 -24.32
C ALA A 442 -1.24 -31.81 -24.65
N LEU A 443 -0.20 -30.96 -24.72
CA LEU A 443 1.18 -31.40 -24.91
C LEU A 443 1.71 -32.19 -23.70
N GLU A 444 1.46 -31.71 -22.48
CA GLU A 444 1.89 -32.40 -21.25
C GLU A 444 1.20 -33.77 -21.09
N GLU A 445 -0.07 -33.89 -21.47
CA GLU A 445 -0.82 -35.15 -21.47
C GLU A 445 -0.32 -36.13 -22.55
N ALA A 446 -0.12 -35.64 -23.79
CA ALA A 446 0.33 -36.48 -24.90
C ALA A 446 1.81 -36.88 -24.77
N LEU A 447 2.62 -36.04 -24.14
CA LEU A 447 4.08 -36.19 -24.03
C LEU A 447 4.56 -35.93 -22.58
N PRO A 448 4.22 -36.80 -21.61
CA PRO A 448 4.56 -36.59 -20.19
C PRO A 448 6.08 -36.56 -19.90
N ALA A 449 6.89 -37.16 -20.78
CA ALA A 449 8.35 -37.10 -20.72
C ALA A 449 8.96 -35.79 -21.26
N HIS A 450 8.12 -34.89 -21.78
CA HIS A 450 8.51 -33.60 -22.33
C HIS A 450 8.01 -32.47 -21.43
N HIS A 451 8.69 -31.34 -21.52
CA HIS A 451 8.30 -30.06 -20.96
C HIS A 451 7.74 -29.21 -22.11
N ALA A 452 6.53 -28.69 -21.93
CA ALA A 452 5.87 -27.86 -22.93
C ALA A 452 6.27 -26.40 -22.73
N VAL A 453 6.81 -25.77 -23.78
CA VAL A 453 7.16 -24.34 -23.79
C VAL A 453 6.23 -23.66 -24.78
N VAL A 454 5.35 -22.80 -24.28
CA VAL A 454 4.45 -21.98 -25.11
C VAL A 454 4.89 -20.54 -24.96
N THR A 455 5.33 -19.93 -26.05
CA THR A 455 6.04 -18.64 -26.05
C THR A 455 5.51 -17.70 -27.13
N TRP A 456 5.89 -16.43 -27.09
CA TRP A 456 5.55 -15.47 -28.15
C TRP A 456 6.16 -15.91 -29.48
N ALA A 457 5.46 -15.66 -30.59
CA ALA A 457 5.93 -16.11 -31.89
C ALA A 457 7.28 -15.50 -32.26
N ARG A 458 8.22 -16.33 -32.72
CA ARG A 458 9.57 -15.91 -33.10
C ARG A 458 9.61 -14.88 -34.23
N ASN A 459 8.55 -14.80 -35.04
CA ASN A 459 8.42 -13.82 -36.13
C ASN A 459 8.09 -12.40 -35.62
N GLY A 460 7.89 -12.22 -34.32
CA GLY A 460 7.54 -10.93 -33.70
C GLY A 460 6.06 -10.55 -33.84
N ALA A 461 5.19 -11.43 -34.33
CA ALA A 461 3.77 -11.17 -34.42
C ALA A 461 3.13 -11.19 -33.01
N ARG A 462 2.64 -10.02 -32.57
CA ARG A 462 2.12 -9.77 -31.21
C ARG A 462 0.87 -10.57 -30.82
N SER A 463 0.18 -11.18 -31.77
CA SER A 463 -1.03 -11.98 -31.57
C SER A 463 -0.82 -13.47 -31.86
N GLN A 464 0.44 -13.89 -32.06
CA GLN A 464 0.78 -15.29 -32.35
C GLN A 464 1.67 -15.86 -31.25
N LEU A 465 1.69 -17.19 -31.19
CA LEU A 465 2.52 -17.99 -30.28
C LEU A 465 3.27 -19.07 -31.04
N ASP A 466 4.37 -19.52 -30.46
CA ASP A 466 5.05 -20.75 -30.83
C ASP A 466 4.90 -21.77 -29.70
N ALA A 467 4.75 -23.04 -30.05
CA ALA A 467 4.66 -24.14 -29.11
C ALA A 467 5.82 -25.10 -29.31
N TYR A 468 6.43 -25.56 -28.23
CA TYR A 468 7.53 -26.51 -28.25
C TYR A 468 7.31 -27.63 -27.23
N ALA A 469 7.82 -28.82 -27.54
CA ALA A 469 7.96 -29.92 -26.59
C ALA A 469 9.43 -30.30 -26.49
N VAL A 470 10.02 -30.10 -25.31
CA VAL A 470 11.45 -30.35 -25.05
C VAL A 470 11.62 -31.56 -24.12
N PRO A 471 12.50 -32.53 -24.42
CA PRO A 471 12.67 -33.70 -23.54
C PRO A 471 13.16 -33.31 -22.15
N ARG A 472 12.43 -33.69 -21.08
CA ARG A 472 12.79 -33.34 -19.68
C ARG A 472 14.18 -33.86 -19.28
N ALA A 473 14.57 -35.02 -19.80
CA ALA A 473 15.88 -35.62 -19.55
C ALA A 473 17.06 -34.78 -20.08
N SER A 474 16.81 -33.83 -20.98
CA SER A 474 17.81 -32.90 -21.49
C SER A 474 17.22 -31.49 -21.62
N LEU A 475 16.50 -31.05 -20.58
CA LEU A 475 15.74 -29.80 -20.58
C LEU A 475 16.55 -28.61 -21.11
N ARG A 476 17.71 -28.31 -20.52
CA ARG A 476 18.54 -27.16 -20.91
C ARG A 476 19.00 -27.20 -22.36
N ALA A 477 19.43 -28.37 -22.85
CA ALA A 477 19.82 -28.55 -24.24
C ALA A 477 18.63 -28.40 -25.21
N GLY A 478 17.43 -28.82 -24.79
CA GLY A 478 16.19 -28.59 -25.52
C GLY A 478 15.79 -27.11 -25.53
N LEU A 479 15.85 -26.43 -24.39
CA LEU A 479 15.60 -24.99 -24.27
C LEU A 479 16.59 -24.18 -25.11
N ARG A 480 17.86 -24.59 -25.18
CA ARG A 480 18.84 -23.96 -26.08
C ARG A 480 18.45 -24.07 -27.56
N ALA A 481 17.77 -25.16 -27.95
CA ALA A 481 17.23 -25.30 -29.30
C ALA A 481 16.04 -24.34 -29.55
N VAL A 482 15.17 -24.16 -28.54
CA VAL A 482 14.06 -23.18 -28.57
C VAL A 482 14.61 -21.77 -28.73
N GLU A 483 15.59 -21.41 -27.90
CA GLU A 483 16.26 -20.10 -27.94
C GLU A 483 16.90 -19.84 -29.30
N LEU A 484 17.69 -20.79 -29.84
CA LEU A 484 18.32 -20.60 -31.15
C LEU A 484 17.28 -20.48 -32.28
N SER A 485 16.14 -21.18 -32.17
CA SER A 485 15.01 -21.02 -33.09
C SER A 485 14.40 -19.63 -33.01
N ALA A 486 14.21 -19.09 -31.81
CA ALA A 486 13.71 -17.74 -31.62
C ALA A 486 14.73 -16.68 -32.07
N ALA A 487 15.99 -16.84 -31.71
CA ALA A 487 17.10 -15.94 -32.05
C ALA A 487 17.47 -15.98 -33.54
N ALA A 488 17.18 -17.05 -34.28
CA ALA A 488 17.38 -17.08 -35.73
C ALA A 488 16.50 -16.05 -36.49
N ALA A 489 15.45 -15.53 -35.84
CA ALA A 489 14.68 -14.41 -36.35
C ALA A 489 15.33 -13.03 -36.06
N LEU A 490 16.29 -12.96 -35.13
CA LEU A 490 17.16 -11.80 -34.95
C LEU A 490 18.18 -11.79 -36.08
N SER A 491 18.28 -10.69 -36.84
CA SER A 491 19.22 -10.64 -37.96
C SER A 491 20.67 -10.67 -37.46
N ALA A 492 21.59 -11.25 -38.25
CA ALA A 492 23.01 -11.23 -37.92
C ALA A 492 23.54 -9.79 -37.76
N GLU A 493 22.95 -8.85 -38.50
CA GLU A 493 23.20 -7.42 -38.37
C GLU A 493 22.73 -6.86 -37.02
N ALA A 494 21.58 -7.33 -36.49
CA ALA A 494 21.07 -6.90 -35.18
C ALA A 494 22.01 -7.35 -34.06
N LEU A 495 22.48 -8.60 -34.09
CA LEU A 495 23.45 -9.11 -33.12
C LEU A 495 24.84 -8.45 -33.23
N ALA A 496 25.22 -7.98 -34.42
CA ALA A 496 26.48 -7.26 -34.64
C ALA A 496 26.42 -5.77 -34.22
N ALA A 497 25.22 -5.18 -34.14
CA ALA A 497 25.06 -3.79 -33.71
C ALA A 497 25.46 -3.58 -32.23
N PRO A 498 25.90 -2.37 -31.85
CA PRO A 498 26.13 -2.02 -30.45
C PRO A 498 24.90 -2.35 -29.60
N PHE A 499 25.13 -3.01 -28.47
CA PHE A 499 24.05 -3.40 -27.58
C PHE A 499 23.51 -2.16 -26.85
N ASP A 500 22.22 -1.90 -27.02
CA ASP A 500 21.47 -0.87 -26.32
C ASP A 500 20.23 -1.52 -25.70
N ALA A 501 20.28 -1.73 -24.38
CA ALA A 501 19.20 -2.39 -23.65
C ALA A 501 17.90 -1.59 -23.64
N GLU A 502 17.97 -0.26 -23.74
CA GLU A 502 16.78 0.60 -23.68
C GLU A 502 15.90 0.42 -24.92
N ARG A 503 16.48 0.05 -26.07
CA ARG A 503 15.73 -0.26 -27.30
C ARG A 503 14.72 -1.41 -27.13
N ALA A 504 14.99 -2.33 -26.22
CA ALA A 504 14.15 -3.49 -25.95
C ALA A 504 13.03 -3.21 -24.94
N THR A 505 12.88 -1.95 -24.53
CA THR A 505 11.83 -1.51 -23.60
C THR A 505 11.06 -0.35 -24.21
N ASN A 506 9.85 -0.07 -23.71
CA ASN A 506 9.26 1.23 -24.00
C ASN A 506 10.06 2.31 -23.28
N ALA A 507 10.08 3.51 -23.87
CA ALA A 507 10.36 4.72 -23.11
C ALA A 507 9.29 4.81 -22.02
N VAL A 508 9.59 4.27 -20.85
CA VAL A 508 8.82 4.54 -19.66
C VAL A 508 9.06 6.01 -19.43
N LYS A 509 8.03 6.80 -19.65
CA LYS A 509 7.94 8.05 -18.93
C LYS A 509 7.64 7.63 -17.48
N THR A 510 8.62 7.00 -16.82
CA THR A 510 8.82 7.25 -15.40
C THR A 510 8.82 8.77 -15.33
N ALA A 511 8.24 9.34 -14.29
CA ALA A 511 8.44 10.75 -14.08
C ALA A 511 9.95 10.96 -13.94
N ASP A 512 10.71 11.12 -15.05
CA ASP A 512 12.17 11.13 -15.21
C ASP A 512 12.54 10.95 -16.70
N ALA A 513 12.69 11.97 -17.55
CA ALA A 513 13.94 12.75 -17.61
C ALA A 513 13.74 14.17 -18.20
N LYS A 514 12.49 14.59 -18.44
CA LYS A 514 12.14 16.00 -18.68
C LYS A 514 11.36 16.64 -17.52
N LYS A 515 11.03 15.86 -16.48
CA LYS A 515 10.09 16.26 -15.43
C LYS A 515 10.46 15.88 -13.98
N GLN A 516 11.69 15.43 -13.70
CA GLN A 516 12.31 15.61 -12.36
C GLN A 516 13.43 16.65 -12.35
N GLY A 517 13.43 17.54 -13.34
CA GLY A 517 13.99 18.88 -13.17
C GLY A 517 12.86 19.80 -12.77
N ASN A 518 12.50 19.81 -11.49
CA ASN A 518 11.41 20.59 -10.89
C ASN A 518 10.03 20.39 -11.54
N TYR A 519 8.97 20.24 -10.73
CA TYR A 519 7.60 20.56 -11.17
C TYR A 519 7.49 22.00 -11.74
N LEU A 520 8.53 22.81 -11.52
CA LEU A 520 8.71 24.21 -11.86
C LEU A 520 10.01 24.43 -12.66
N SER A 521 9.93 24.53 -13.99
CA SER A 521 11.12 24.90 -14.80
C SER A 521 11.81 26.15 -14.22
N GLU A 522 13.14 26.32 -14.35
CA GLU A 522 13.81 27.55 -13.86
C GLU A 522 13.14 28.83 -14.41
N ALA A 523 12.65 28.77 -15.65
CA ALA A 523 11.86 29.83 -16.25
C ALA A 523 10.55 30.09 -15.49
N LEU A 524 9.78 29.04 -15.16
CA LEU A 524 8.58 29.14 -14.35
C LEU A 524 8.90 29.62 -12.93
N LEU A 525 9.95 29.12 -12.28
CA LEU A 525 10.38 29.59 -10.96
C LEU A 525 10.72 31.08 -10.95
N ASN A 526 11.46 31.55 -11.95
CA ASN A 526 11.82 32.96 -12.07
C ASN A 526 10.57 33.81 -12.36
N GLU A 527 9.67 33.35 -13.23
CA GLU A 527 8.39 34.01 -13.51
C GLU A 527 7.51 34.10 -12.25
N LEU A 528 7.42 33.01 -11.47
CA LEU A 528 6.67 32.96 -10.23
C LEU A 528 7.27 33.88 -9.18
N LYS A 529 8.60 33.92 -9.03
CA LYS A 529 9.30 34.84 -8.11
C LYS A 529 9.14 36.30 -8.52
N GLU A 530 9.13 36.61 -9.82
CA GLU A 530 8.87 37.96 -10.34
C GLU A 530 7.42 38.39 -10.09
N LYS A 531 6.44 37.54 -10.43
CA LYS A 531 5.02 37.76 -10.12
C LYS A 531 4.77 37.90 -8.62
N TRP A 532 5.53 37.19 -7.79
CA TRP A 532 5.42 37.26 -6.34
C TRP A 532 6.00 38.55 -5.76
N SER A 533 7.17 38.99 -6.25
CA SER A 533 7.89 40.16 -5.72
C SER A 533 7.35 41.50 -6.23
N GLY A 534 6.81 41.54 -7.45
CA GLY A 534 6.30 42.76 -8.09
C GLY A 534 4.78 42.83 -8.28
N GLY A 535 4.04 41.76 -7.99
CA GLY A 535 2.61 41.64 -8.26
C GLY A 535 1.68 42.15 -7.15
N ASP A 536 0.49 42.61 -7.55
CA ASP A 536 -0.61 42.84 -6.62
C ASP A 536 -1.17 41.52 -6.05
N ALA A 537 -2.12 41.60 -5.11
CA ALA A 537 -2.69 40.41 -4.47
C ALA A 537 -3.31 39.41 -5.46
N GLY A 538 -3.86 39.88 -6.59
CA GLY A 538 -4.38 39.01 -7.65
C GLY A 538 -3.27 38.27 -8.38
N THR A 539 -2.19 38.97 -8.70
CA THR A 539 -1.00 38.44 -9.37
C THR A 539 -0.26 37.41 -8.51
N LYS A 540 -0.13 37.68 -7.20
CA LYS A 540 0.42 36.73 -6.23
C LYS A 540 -0.42 35.46 -6.14
N LYS A 541 -1.75 35.58 -6.06
CA LYS A 541 -2.65 34.41 -6.06
C LYS A 541 -2.52 33.58 -7.33
N ALA A 542 -2.40 34.23 -8.50
CA ALA A 542 -2.18 33.53 -9.76
C ALA A 542 -0.82 32.80 -9.80
N ALA A 543 0.22 33.36 -9.18
CA ALA A 543 1.52 32.69 -9.04
C ALA A 543 1.43 31.44 -8.15
N VAL A 544 0.73 31.52 -7.01
CA VAL A 544 0.49 30.36 -6.14
C VAL A 544 -0.28 29.27 -6.88
N MET A 545 -1.35 29.66 -7.59
CA MET A 545 -2.14 28.75 -8.41
C MET A 545 -1.30 28.03 -9.46
N ALA A 546 -0.48 28.76 -10.21
CA ALA A 546 0.40 28.19 -11.22
C ALA A 546 1.42 27.22 -10.60
N LEU A 547 1.93 27.50 -9.39
CA LEU A 547 2.79 26.59 -8.67
C LEU A 547 2.05 25.30 -8.31
N VAL A 548 0.90 25.38 -7.62
CA VAL A 548 0.16 24.19 -7.15
C VAL A 548 -0.30 23.32 -8.33
N VAL A 549 -0.79 23.93 -9.42
CA VAL A 549 -1.25 23.23 -10.63
C VAL A 549 -0.11 22.49 -11.33
N SER A 550 1.11 23.04 -11.32
CA SER A 550 2.27 22.41 -11.96
C SER A 550 2.61 21.04 -11.35
N PHE A 551 2.36 20.85 -10.05
CA PHE A 551 2.55 19.57 -9.35
C PHE A 551 1.55 18.50 -9.76
N LEU A 552 0.37 18.89 -10.22
CA LEU A 552 -0.68 17.98 -10.67
C LEU A 552 -0.56 17.59 -12.15
N GLY A 553 0.33 18.25 -12.89
CA GLY A 553 0.52 17.99 -14.31
C GLY A 553 -0.68 18.34 -15.20
N VAL A 554 -1.64 19.12 -14.69
CA VAL A 554 -2.82 19.60 -15.43
C VAL A 554 -2.60 21.02 -15.96
N SER A 555 -3.27 21.38 -17.06
CA SER A 555 -3.22 22.76 -17.58
C SER A 555 -3.94 23.72 -16.63
N SER A 556 -3.40 24.93 -16.45
CA SER A 556 -4.05 25.99 -15.65
C SER A 556 -5.46 26.34 -16.13
N ASP A 557 -5.75 26.12 -17.41
CA ASP A 557 -7.07 26.37 -18.00
C ASP A 557 -8.08 25.24 -17.71
N GLY A 558 -7.60 24.09 -17.22
CA GLY A 558 -8.40 22.92 -16.86
C GLY A 558 -8.83 22.85 -15.39
N VAL A 559 -8.38 23.81 -14.56
CA VAL A 559 -8.66 23.84 -13.12
C VAL A 559 -9.55 25.03 -12.80
N LEU A 560 -10.72 24.78 -12.23
CA LEU A 560 -11.59 25.87 -11.77
C LEU A 560 -11.13 26.36 -10.39
N PRO A 561 -11.26 27.65 -10.07
CA PRO A 561 -10.86 28.19 -8.77
C PRO A 561 -11.54 27.51 -7.56
N GLY A 562 -12.71 26.91 -7.76
CA GLY A 562 -13.45 26.17 -6.73
C GLY A 562 -13.21 24.66 -6.71
N ASP A 563 -12.32 24.14 -7.57
CA ASP A 563 -11.90 22.75 -7.52
C ASP A 563 -10.91 22.54 -6.36
N THR A 564 -10.80 21.31 -5.88
CA THR A 564 -9.84 20.94 -4.83
C THR A 564 -8.67 20.15 -5.39
N PHE A 565 -7.56 20.19 -4.67
CA PHE A 565 -6.33 19.46 -5.02
C PHE A 565 -6.58 17.95 -5.24
N ALA A 566 -7.36 17.32 -4.36
CA ALA A 566 -7.69 15.90 -4.46
C ALA A 566 -8.56 15.54 -5.70
N GLN A 567 -9.40 16.47 -6.19
CA GLN A 567 -10.26 16.23 -7.36
C GLN A 567 -9.46 16.06 -8.66
N HIS A 568 -8.22 16.55 -8.67
CA HIS A 568 -7.33 16.54 -9.83
C HIS A 568 -6.16 15.55 -9.65
N GLY A 569 -6.34 14.54 -8.79
CA GLY A 569 -5.34 13.49 -8.57
C GLY A 569 -4.27 13.82 -7.53
N GLY A 570 -4.45 14.87 -6.73
CA GLY A 570 -3.56 15.23 -5.64
C GLY A 570 -3.62 14.25 -4.46
N ASN A 571 -2.46 13.97 -3.85
CA ASN A 571 -2.28 13.09 -2.68
C ASN A 571 -1.34 13.72 -1.64
N SER A 572 -1.16 13.07 -0.49
CA SER A 572 -0.32 13.58 0.61
C SER A 572 1.13 13.85 0.21
N PHE A 573 1.71 13.00 -0.66
CA PHE A 573 3.06 13.17 -1.19
C PHE A 573 3.23 14.45 -2.03
N LEU A 574 2.32 14.68 -2.99
CA LEU A 574 2.34 15.89 -3.81
C LEU A 574 2.04 17.13 -2.96
N ALA A 575 1.14 17.03 -1.97
CA ALA A 575 0.84 18.12 -1.05
C ALA A 575 2.05 18.54 -0.21
N MET A 576 2.83 17.59 0.29
CA MET A 576 4.09 17.87 1.00
C MET A 576 5.12 18.55 0.09
N SER A 577 5.24 18.08 -1.14
CA SER A 577 6.15 18.66 -2.13
C SER A 577 5.75 20.10 -2.50
N ILE A 578 4.44 20.36 -2.63
CA ILE A 578 3.89 21.69 -2.84
C ILE A 578 4.20 22.60 -1.66
N VAL A 579 3.98 22.16 -0.42
CA VAL A 579 4.29 22.96 0.78
C VAL A 579 5.77 23.34 0.83
N ALA A 580 6.66 22.40 0.54
CA ALA A 580 8.10 22.67 0.48
C ALA A 580 8.42 23.74 -0.59
N SER A 581 7.84 23.63 -1.79
CA SER A 581 8.05 24.63 -2.85
C SER A 581 7.38 25.97 -2.57
N LEU A 582 6.23 26.03 -1.90
CA LEU A 582 5.61 27.28 -1.46
C LEU A 582 6.52 28.02 -0.47
N ARG A 583 7.15 27.29 0.45
CA ARG A 583 8.14 27.86 1.38
C ARG A 583 9.38 28.35 0.64
N GLU A 584 9.93 27.55 -0.26
CA GLU A 584 11.16 27.88 -1.00
C GLU A 584 10.98 29.06 -1.96
N VAL A 585 9.87 29.08 -2.71
CA VAL A 585 9.64 30.05 -3.79
C VAL A 585 9.05 31.36 -3.25
N PHE A 586 8.14 31.28 -2.28
CA PHE A 586 7.36 32.43 -1.81
C PHE A 586 7.65 32.83 -0.36
N GLY A 587 8.40 32.03 0.41
CA GLY A 587 8.60 32.24 1.85
C GLY A 587 7.34 31.98 2.68
N ALA A 588 6.32 31.36 2.08
CA ALA A 588 5.03 31.11 2.71
C ALA A 588 5.04 29.81 3.50
N CYS A 589 4.53 29.84 4.73
CA CYS A 589 4.36 28.64 5.55
C CYS A 589 2.88 28.31 5.64
N VAL A 590 2.47 27.23 4.97
CA VAL A 590 1.11 26.68 5.02
C VAL A 590 1.17 25.20 5.37
N SER A 591 0.16 24.69 6.10
CA SER A 591 0.09 23.26 6.45
C SER A 591 -0.23 22.41 5.22
N VAL A 592 0.29 21.19 5.19
CA VAL A 592 -0.05 20.15 4.19
C VAL A 592 -1.56 19.92 4.17
N PHE A 593 -2.21 20.04 5.33
CA PHE A 593 -3.66 19.97 5.45
C PHE A 593 -4.38 20.99 4.56
N VAL A 594 -3.90 22.24 4.51
CA VAL A 594 -4.47 23.30 3.67
C VAL A 594 -4.43 22.91 2.18
N VAL A 595 -3.33 22.32 1.73
CA VAL A 595 -3.19 21.89 0.34
C VAL A 595 -4.13 20.73 0.02
N LEU A 596 -4.34 19.82 0.96
CA LEU A 596 -5.20 18.66 0.78
C LEU A 596 -6.69 19.00 0.83
N THR A 597 -7.09 19.99 1.62
CA THR A 597 -8.50 20.22 1.96
C THR A 597 -9.12 21.45 1.32
N GLU A 598 -8.34 22.46 0.96
CA GLU A 598 -8.89 23.73 0.46
C GLU A 598 -9.08 23.73 -1.07
N PRO A 599 -10.08 24.48 -1.57
CA PRO A 599 -10.12 24.84 -2.98
C PRO A 599 -8.88 25.63 -3.38
N PHE A 600 -8.50 25.48 -4.64
CA PHE A 600 -7.38 26.17 -5.26
C PHE A 600 -7.32 27.68 -4.97
N ALA A 601 -8.43 28.40 -5.10
CA ALA A 601 -8.50 29.83 -4.80
C ALA A 601 -8.21 30.18 -3.33
N ASP A 602 -8.56 29.27 -2.43
CA ASP A 602 -8.42 29.46 -0.98
C ASP A 602 -7.00 29.11 -0.54
N ILE A 603 -6.36 28.08 -1.13
CA ILE A 603 -4.92 27.82 -0.99
C ILE A 603 -4.14 29.09 -1.38
N ALA A 604 -4.43 29.66 -2.54
CA ALA A 604 -3.77 30.87 -3.02
C ALA A 604 -3.97 32.08 -2.09
N SER A 605 -5.16 32.21 -1.52
CA SER A 605 -5.47 33.30 -0.59
C SER A 605 -4.73 33.16 0.74
N LEU A 606 -4.68 31.95 1.30
CA LEU A 606 -4.00 31.64 2.56
C LEU A 606 -2.48 31.77 2.44
N VAL A 607 -1.89 31.34 1.31
CA VAL A 607 -0.46 31.49 1.03
C VAL A 607 -0.07 32.98 0.99
N VAL A 608 -0.85 33.83 0.31
CA VAL A 608 -0.60 35.28 0.29
C VAL A 608 -0.70 35.87 1.70
N ALA A 609 -1.76 35.54 2.45
CA ALA A 609 -1.95 36.03 3.82
C ALA A 609 -0.82 35.61 4.78
N SER A 610 -0.28 34.39 4.62
CA SER A 610 0.79 33.85 5.48
C SER A 610 2.12 34.61 5.39
N THR A 611 2.30 35.44 4.36
CA THR A 611 3.55 36.20 4.13
C THR A 611 3.43 37.69 4.43
N ASP A 612 2.21 38.21 4.49
CA ASP A 612 1.93 39.60 4.89
C ASP A 612 1.98 39.77 6.43
N SER A 613 2.05 38.66 7.18
CA SER A 613 2.25 38.63 8.63
C SER A 613 3.74 38.65 8.97
N ARG A 614 4.24 39.80 9.47
CA ARG A 614 5.63 39.93 9.97
C ARG A 614 5.89 38.94 11.11
N PRO A 615 7.10 38.37 11.23
CA PRO A 615 7.50 37.66 12.44
C PRO A 615 7.49 38.65 13.61
N GLY A 616 6.56 38.48 14.56
CA GLY A 616 6.54 39.23 15.82
C GLY A 616 5.40 40.25 16.04
N SER A 617 4.30 40.21 15.30
CA SER A 617 3.10 41.02 15.63
C SER A 617 1.88 40.13 15.92
N PRO A 618 1.35 40.10 17.16
CA PRO A 618 0.15 39.33 17.48
C PRO A 618 -1.09 40.13 17.08
N SER A 619 -1.61 39.90 15.87
CA SER A 619 -3.06 39.91 15.58
C SER A 619 -3.32 39.73 14.07
N GLY A 620 -4.07 38.68 13.73
CA GLY A 620 -4.82 38.58 12.48
C GLY A 620 -4.69 37.23 11.77
N ASP A 621 -5.48 36.25 12.24
CA ASP A 621 -6.01 35.13 11.42
C ASP A 621 -4.98 34.08 10.94
N GLY A 622 -4.77 33.04 11.77
CA GLY A 622 -4.27 31.74 11.31
C GLY A 622 -3.32 30.99 12.25
N SER A 623 -2.46 31.68 13.00
CA SER A 623 -1.35 31.03 13.72
C SER A 623 -1.50 30.93 15.24
N SER A 624 -2.63 31.37 15.84
CA SER A 624 -2.85 31.35 17.29
C SER A 624 -4.19 30.72 17.72
N GLN A 625 -4.86 29.96 16.85
CA GLN A 625 -6.18 29.42 17.13
C GLN A 625 -6.08 28.01 17.70
N TRP A 626 -6.67 27.79 18.87
CA TRP A 626 -6.78 26.47 19.52
C TRP A 626 -7.69 25.51 18.78
N VAL A 627 -8.53 26.02 17.86
CA VAL A 627 -9.46 25.23 17.06
C VAL A 627 -9.43 25.72 15.61
N VAL A 628 -9.19 24.79 14.70
CA VAL A 628 -9.21 25.01 13.25
C VAL A 628 -10.56 24.60 12.70
N LYS A 629 -11.36 25.59 12.26
CA LYS A 629 -12.69 25.35 11.68
C LYS A 629 -12.61 25.05 10.18
N ARG A 630 -13.32 24.02 9.72
CA ARG A 630 -13.46 23.63 8.31
C ARG A 630 -14.88 23.23 7.97
N ARG A 631 -15.33 23.54 6.76
CA ARG A 631 -16.65 23.13 6.28
C ARG A 631 -16.50 22.04 5.24
N CYS A 632 -17.21 20.93 5.41
CA CYS A 632 -17.40 19.96 4.35
C CYS A 632 -18.17 20.67 3.23
N SER A 633 -17.54 20.96 2.10
CA SER A 633 -18.22 21.58 0.96
C SER A 633 -17.89 20.84 -0.33
N ARG A 634 -18.91 20.60 -1.17
CA ARG A 634 -18.68 20.25 -2.58
C ARG A 634 -18.55 21.56 -3.33
N GLY A 635 -17.39 21.81 -3.95
CA GLY A 635 -17.32 22.80 -5.02
C GLY A 635 -18.32 22.41 -6.11
N ARG A 636 -19.45 23.12 -6.20
CA ARG A 636 -20.24 23.34 -7.44
C ARG A 636 -21.40 24.32 -7.24
N LYS A 637 -21.44 25.28 -8.17
CA LYS A 637 -22.53 26.14 -8.66
C LYS A 637 -23.69 26.44 -7.69
N GLN A 638 -23.82 27.73 -7.36
CA GLN A 638 -24.99 28.38 -6.76
C GLN A 638 -26.29 27.59 -6.92
N LEU A 639 -26.78 27.02 -5.82
CA LEU A 639 -28.18 26.61 -5.71
C LEU A 639 -29.06 27.86 -5.82
N PRO A 640 -30.27 27.76 -6.40
CA PRO A 640 -31.21 28.87 -6.43
C PRO A 640 -31.46 29.40 -5.01
N LEU A 641 -31.51 30.72 -4.85
CA LEU A 641 -31.80 31.46 -3.60
C LEU A 641 -33.03 30.95 -2.81
N LEU A 642 -33.89 30.13 -3.43
CA LEU A 642 -35.07 29.55 -2.81
C LEU A 642 -34.75 28.37 -1.87
N GLU A 643 -33.67 27.62 -2.08
CA GLU A 643 -33.25 26.53 -1.17
C GLU A 643 -32.44 27.02 0.03
N MET A 644 -31.88 28.24 -0.03
CA MET A 644 -31.19 28.88 1.10
C MET A 644 -32.12 29.27 2.26
N ARG A 645 -33.45 29.26 2.05
CA ARG A 645 -34.44 29.72 3.05
C ARG A 645 -34.96 28.64 4.00
N LEU A 646 -34.52 27.39 3.85
CA LEU A 646 -34.81 26.32 4.80
C LEU A 646 -33.49 25.90 5.44
N GLU A 647 -33.08 26.61 6.50
CA GLU A 647 -31.90 26.28 7.31
C GLU A 647 -32.11 24.93 8.02
N ALA A 648 -31.88 23.84 7.30
CA ALA A 648 -31.76 22.54 7.91
C ALA A 648 -30.52 22.55 8.84
N PRO A 649 -30.65 22.02 10.06
CA PRO A 649 -29.57 22.05 11.03
C PRO A 649 -28.35 21.28 10.50
N SER A 650 -27.20 21.96 10.42
CA SER A 650 -25.96 21.39 9.87
C SER A 650 -25.15 20.68 10.96
N PRO A 651 -24.69 19.43 10.74
CA PRO A 651 -23.90 18.72 11.74
C PRO A 651 -22.59 19.43 12.07
N SER A 652 -22.11 19.26 13.31
CA SER A 652 -20.79 19.69 13.73
C SER A 652 -19.99 18.53 14.30
N PHE A 653 -18.68 18.51 14.03
CA PHE A 653 -17.76 17.52 14.57
C PHE A 653 -16.58 18.23 15.22
N VAL A 654 -16.18 17.84 16.42
CA VAL A 654 -15.01 18.41 17.10
C VAL A 654 -13.99 17.32 17.37
N PHE A 655 -12.79 17.45 16.81
CA PHE A 655 -11.75 16.42 16.79
C PHE A 655 -10.60 16.77 17.72
N PHE A 656 -10.25 15.85 18.61
CA PHE A 656 -9.21 15.99 19.62
C PHE A 656 -8.07 15.02 19.30
N PRO A 657 -6.85 15.53 19.00
CA PRO A 657 -5.76 14.68 18.54
C PRO A 657 -5.18 13.78 19.63
N MET A 658 -4.41 12.76 19.22
CA MET A 658 -3.66 11.89 20.12
C MET A 658 -2.51 12.64 20.81
N ALA A 659 -1.88 12.02 21.81
CA ALA A 659 -0.71 12.58 22.46
C ALA A 659 0.41 12.84 21.44
N GLY A 660 0.95 14.05 21.42
CA GLY A 660 1.94 14.50 20.42
C GLY A 660 1.36 14.78 19.03
N GLY A 661 0.09 14.42 18.79
CA GLY A 661 -0.61 14.58 17.52
C GLY A 661 -1.06 16.01 17.25
N SER A 662 -1.53 16.24 16.02
CA SER A 662 -1.99 17.53 15.51
C SER A 662 -3.20 17.34 14.59
N PRO A 663 -3.93 18.40 14.18
CA PRO A 663 -5.08 18.28 13.28
C PRO A 663 -4.86 17.42 12.03
N GLU A 664 -3.62 17.40 11.54
CA GLU A 664 -3.17 16.63 10.39
C GLU A 664 -3.52 15.13 10.50
N GLN A 665 -3.56 14.56 11.71
CA GLN A 665 -3.92 13.15 11.91
C GLN A 665 -5.31 12.79 11.38
N PHE A 666 -6.22 13.77 11.33
CA PHE A 666 -7.60 13.57 10.90
C PHE A 666 -7.82 13.93 9.43
N ALA A 667 -6.76 14.22 8.66
CA ALA A 667 -6.89 14.59 7.25
C ALA A 667 -7.59 13.50 6.41
N PRO A 668 -7.22 12.20 6.52
CA PRO A 668 -7.91 11.14 5.78
C PRO A 668 -9.40 11.07 6.16
N LEU A 669 -9.70 11.13 7.46
CA LEU A 669 -11.06 11.11 7.98
C LEU A 669 -11.89 12.31 7.51
N PHE A 670 -11.33 13.52 7.49
CA PHE A 670 -12.02 14.71 7.01
C PHE A 670 -12.42 14.58 5.54
N VAL A 671 -11.52 14.06 4.71
CA VAL A 671 -11.79 13.83 3.28
C VAL A 671 -12.93 12.82 3.10
N ALA A 672 -12.92 11.72 3.86
CA ALA A 672 -14.00 10.73 3.85
C ALA A 672 -15.33 11.33 4.35
N LEU A 673 -15.30 12.06 5.46
CA LEU A 673 -16.47 12.70 6.08
C LEU A 673 -17.09 13.76 5.18
N ALA A 674 -16.30 14.51 4.43
CA ALA A 674 -16.79 15.50 3.47
C ALA A 674 -17.60 14.86 2.32
N ARG A 675 -17.38 13.58 2.01
CA ARG A 675 -18.13 12.84 0.99
C ARG A 675 -19.51 12.42 1.50
N VAL A 676 -19.59 11.95 2.74
CA VAL A 676 -20.82 11.40 3.34
C VAL A 676 -21.65 12.45 4.08
N THR A 677 -21.03 13.53 4.56
CA THR A 677 -21.72 14.62 5.28
C THR A 677 -21.34 16.01 4.72
N PRO A 678 -21.72 16.34 3.47
CA PRO A 678 -21.26 17.51 2.72
C PRO A 678 -21.80 18.87 3.21
N ARG A 679 -22.43 18.92 4.39
CA ARG A 679 -22.88 20.14 5.07
C ARG A 679 -22.28 20.29 6.47
N ALA A 680 -21.50 19.31 6.93
CA ALA A 680 -20.94 19.33 8.26
C ALA A 680 -19.87 20.42 8.42
N THR A 681 -19.74 20.91 9.65
CA THR A 681 -18.64 21.76 10.06
C THR A 681 -17.74 20.99 11.01
N CYS A 682 -16.47 20.84 10.66
CA CYS A 682 -15.47 20.15 11.46
C CYS A 682 -14.59 21.18 12.18
N TYR A 683 -14.28 20.90 13.43
CA TYR A 683 -13.47 21.74 14.31
C TYR A 683 -12.32 20.87 14.81
N PHE A 684 -11.08 21.17 14.41
CA PHE A 684 -9.92 20.38 14.79
C PHE A 684 -9.13 21.09 15.88
N VAL A 685 -8.96 20.46 17.03
CA VAL A 685 -8.15 21.01 18.12
C VAL A 685 -6.68 21.05 17.70
N GLN A 686 -6.05 22.21 17.86
CA GLN A 686 -4.64 22.44 17.54
C GLN A 686 -3.87 22.89 18.79
N PRO A 687 -3.30 21.93 19.55
CA PRO A 687 -2.52 22.25 20.75
C PRO A 687 -1.22 22.99 20.40
N PRO A 688 -0.63 23.76 21.33
CA PRO A 688 0.63 24.46 21.11
C PRO A 688 1.83 23.50 21.05
N GLY A 689 2.94 23.99 20.50
CA GLY A 689 4.23 23.27 20.39
C GLY A 689 4.31 22.27 19.23
N ARG A 690 3.28 22.21 18.37
CA ARG A 690 3.21 21.31 17.21
C ARG A 690 2.44 21.90 16.04
N GLY A 691 2.60 21.33 14.85
CA GLY A 691 1.90 21.77 13.64
C GLY A 691 2.11 23.26 13.35
N ALA A 692 1.03 24.00 13.08
CA ALA A 692 1.10 25.45 12.86
C ALA A 692 1.54 26.27 14.08
N ARG A 693 1.61 25.65 15.27
CA ARG A 693 1.96 26.26 16.56
C ARG A 693 3.26 25.69 17.14
N GLU A 694 4.14 25.13 16.30
CA GLU A 694 5.43 24.52 16.71
C GLU A 694 6.33 25.45 17.56
N GLY A 695 6.28 26.76 17.31
CA GLY A 695 7.06 27.74 18.06
C GLY A 695 6.49 28.15 19.43
N GLU A 696 5.33 27.64 19.82
CA GLU A 696 4.67 27.97 21.09
C GLU A 696 5.03 26.97 22.20
N PRO A 697 5.07 27.38 23.48
CA PRO A 697 5.30 26.45 24.59
C PRO A 697 4.14 25.45 24.73
N HIS A 698 4.46 24.18 24.95
CA HIS A 698 3.48 23.14 25.27
C HIS A 698 2.68 23.48 26.54
N ALA A 699 1.45 22.98 26.62
CA ALA A 699 0.66 23.06 27.85
C ALA A 699 1.30 22.19 28.95
N ALA A 700 1.45 22.73 30.15
CA ALA A 700 2.08 22.04 31.28
C ALA A 700 1.07 21.50 32.30
N THR A 701 -0.22 21.80 32.13
CA THR A 701 -1.31 21.35 33.01
C THR A 701 -2.56 21.07 32.17
N ILE A 702 -3.46 20.23 32.70
CA ILE A 702 -4.70 19.87 32.02
C ILE A 702 -5.57 21.10 31.77
N GLU A 703 -5.60 22.05 32.71
CA GLU A 703 -6.35 23.31 32.57
C GLU A 703 -5.77 24.19 31.45
N GLN A 704 -4.44 24.27 31.34
CA GLN A 704 -3.78 24.99 30.24
C GLN A 704 -4.04 24.35 28.88
N TYR A 705 -4.31 23.05 28.84
CA TYR A 705 -4.67 22.36 27.60
C TYR A 705 -6.16 22.54 27.26
N THR A 706 -7.06 22.37 28.24
CA THR A 706 -8.51 22.24 28.01
C THR A 706 -9.26 23.57 28.00
N LEU A 707 -8.97 24.52 28.90
CA LEU A 707 -9.74 25.77 29.00
C LEU A 707 -9.69 26.62 27.73
N PRO A 708 -8.54 26.78 27.04
CA PRO A 708 -8.50 27.53 25.80
C PRO A 708 -9.31 26.88 24.67
N ILE A 709 -9.43 25.55 24.68
CA ILE A 709 -10.29 24.81 23.73
C ILE A 709 -11.76 25.09 24.05
N VAL A 710 -12.15 25.10 25.34
CA VAL A 710 -13.50 25.47 25.78
C VAL A 710 -13.84 26.87 25.30
N ASP A 711 -12.95 27.83 25.48
CA ASP A 711 -13.17 29.22 25.06
C ASP A 711 -13.30 29.32 23.53
N ALA A 712 -12.45 28.63 22.77
CA ALA A 712 -12.52 28.61 21.31
C ALA A 712 -13.79 27.93 20.77
N ILE A 713 -14.26 26.85 21.39
CA ILE A 713 -15.52 26.19 21.02
C ILE A 713 -16.73 27.07 21.41
N ALA A 714 -16.67 27.76 22.56
CA ALA A 714 -17.72 28.64 23.05
C ALA A 714 -18.13 29.70 22.01
N GLU A 715 -17.16 30.27 21.30
CA GLU A 715 -17.37 31.24 20.21
C GLU A 715 -18.22 30.69 19.05
N HIS A 716 -18.29 29.36 18.89
CA HIS A 716 -19.01 28.70 17.81
C HIS A 716 -20.33 28.04 18.25
N LEU A 717 -20.63 28.04 19.55
CA LEU A 717 -21.86 27.45 20.09
C LEU A 717 -23.16 27.98 19.48
N PRO A 718 -23.32 29.28 19.17
CA PRO A 718 -24.54 29.75 18.51
C PRO A 718 -24.85 28.98 17.23
N GLN A 719 -23.82 28.55 16.49
CA GLN A 719 -23.97 27.75 15.27
C GLN A 719 -24.15 26.27 15.57
N MET A 720 -23.33 25.72 16.48
CA MET A 720 -23.37 24.29 16.84
C MET A 720 -24.71 23.90 17.48
N ARG A 721 -25.33 24.77 18.28
CA ARG A 721 -26.62 24.50 18.94
C ARG A 721 -27.78 24.28 17.98
N HIS A 722 -27.64 24.70 16.72
CA HIS A 722 -28.69 24.49 15.74
C HIS A 722 -28.72 23.05 15.23
N GLY A 723 -27.65 22.26 15.30
CA GLY A 723 -27.62 20.89 14.78
C GLY A 723 -26.91 19.86 15.67
N PRO A 724 -26.88 18.59 15.25
CA PRO A 724 -26.19 17.55 16.00
C PRO A 724 -24.69 17.85 16.05
N CYS A 725 -24.09 17.74 17.23
CA CYS A 725 -22.67 17.99 17.45
C CYS A 725 -22.03 16.75 18.08
N VAL A 726 -20.99 16.20 17.45
CA VAL A 726 -20.28 15.01 17.93
C VAL A 726 -18.84 15.38 18.26
N PHE A 727 -18.37 14.97 19.44
CA PHE A 727 -16.96 15.09 19.81
C PHE A 727 -16.26 13.78 19.50
N VAL A 728 -15.04 13.84 18.97
CA VAL A 728 -14.26 12.68 18.53
C VAL A 728 -12.86 12.82 19.10
N GLY A 729 -12.50 11.94 20.02
CA GLY A 729 -11.19 11.90 20.65
C GLY A 729 -10.41 10.64 20.29
N ASP A 730 -9.12 10.81 20.11
CA ASP A 730 -8.18 9.71 19.91
C ASP A 730 -7.13 9.70 21.02
N SER A 731 -6.89 8.56 21.67
CA SER A 731 -5.92 8.43 22.75
C SER A 731 -6.11 9.56 23.80
N TRP A 732 -5.13 10.45 23.99
CA TRP A 732 -5.23 11.61 24.90
C TRP A 732 -6.44 12.49 24.58
N GLY A 733 -6.73 12.63 23.30
CA GLY A 733 -7.88 13.33 22.79
C GLY A 733 -9.21 12.79 23.31
N SER A 734 -9.30 11.50 23.67
CA SER A 734 -10.49 10.91 24.29
C SER A 734 -10.76 11.50 25.69
N VAL A 735 -9.71 11.65 26.50
CA VAL A 735 -9.80 12.30 27.82
C VAL A 735 -10.09 13.78 27.65
N ALA A 736 -9.36 14.47 26.77
CA ALA A 736 -9.55 15.89 26.51
C ALA A 736 -10.97 16.21 25.98
N ALA A 737 -11.52 15.37 25.10
CA ALA A 737 -12.87 15.52 24.57
C ALA A 737 -13.92 15.51 25.68
N LEU A 738 -13.83 14.56 26.62
CA LEU A 738 -14.72 14.50 27.77
C LEU A 738 -14.57 15.73 28.69
N LEU A 739 -13.34 16.08 29.06
CA LEU A 739 -13.09 17.21 29.96
C LEU A 739 -13.60 18.53 29.38
N VAL A 740 -13.39 18.75 28.08
CA VAL A 740 -13.89 19.93 27.37
C VAL A 740 -15.41 19.89 27.27
N ALA A 741 -16.03 18.74 26.99
CA ALA A 741 -17.49 18.61 26.98
C ALA A 741 -18.11 18.86 28.37
N GLN A 742 -17.51 18.35 29.44
CA GLN A 742 -17.93 18.61 30.83
C GLN A 742 -17.80 20.09 31.19
N ALA A 743 -16.69 20.73 30.82
CA ALA A 743 -16.48 22.15 31.05
C ALA A 743 -17.48 23.03 30.25
N LEU A 744 -17.77 22.68 28.99
CA LEU A 744 -18.81 23.35 28.19
C LEU A 744 -20.20 23.13 28.77
N HIS A 745 -20.49 21.94 29.28
CA HIS A 745 -21.76 21.64 29.93
C HIS A 745 -21.95 22.48 31.20
N ALA A 746 -20.91 22.54 32.04
CA ALA A 746 -20.92 23.30 33.28
C ALA A 746 -20.95 24.83 33.06
N ARG A 747 -20.17 25.35 32.10
CA ARG A 747 -20.04 26.80 31.84
C ARG A 747 -21.15 27.36 30.97
N GLU A 748 -21.48 26.65 29.89
CA GLU A 748 -22.33 27.17 28.80
C GLU A 748 -23.67 26.42 28.68
N GLY A 749 -23.90 25.35 29.46
CA GLY A 749 -25.07 24.48 29.29
C GLY A 749 -25.12 23.85 27.90
N PHE A 750 -23.96 23.58 27.29
CA PHE A 750 -23.85 22.89 26.01
C PHE A 750 -23.27 21.50 26.22
N CYS A 751 -23.90 20.49 25.62
CA CYS A 751 -23.38 19.13 25.56
C CYS A 751 -23.42 18.66 24.11
N PRO A 752 -22.37 17.98 23.58
CA PRO A 752 -22.49 17.27 22.32
C PRO A 752 -23.61 16.22 22.42
N CYS A 753 -24.21 15.84 21.29
CA CYS A 753 -25.17 14.74 21.27
C CYS A 753 -24.49 13.37 21.37
N HIS A 754 -23.22 13.28 21.02
CA HIS A 754 -22.44 12.04 21.10
C HIS A 754 -20.95 12.32 21.32
N VAL A 755 -20.26 11.45 22.04
CA VAL A 755 -18.79 11.43 22.15
C VAL A 755 -18.26 10.10 21.63
N VAL A 756 -17.28 10.17 20.73
CA VAL A 756 -16.57 9.02 20.17
C VAL A 756 -15.16 9.02 20.75
N VAL A 757 -14.73 7.88 21.31
CA VAL A 757 -13.42 7.70 21.92
C VAL A 757 -12.69 6.52 21.28
N SER A 758 -11.37 6.60 21.21
CA SER A 758 -10.48 5.61 20.58
C SER A 758 -9.17 5.52 21.34
N GLY A 759 -8.50 4.36 21.26
CA GLY A 759 -7.11 4.19 21.67
C GLY A 759 -6.82 4.57 23.13
N ASN A 760 -7.80 4.50 24.02
CA ASN A 760 -7.65 4.88 25.42
C ASN A 760 -8.53 4.03 26.34
N GLU A 761 -7.99 3.70 27.51
CA GLU A 761 -8.74 3.09 28.60
C GLU A 761 -9.77 4.07 29.20
N SER A 762 -10.70 3.58 30.01
CA SER A 762 -11.66 4.45 30.71
C SER A 762 -10.98 5.52 31.58
N LEU A 763 -11.72 6.56 31.98
CA LEU A 763 -11.19 7.60 32.86
C LEU A 763 -10.68 7.05 34.20
N GLU A 764 -11.39 6.07 34.79
CA GLU A 764 -10.96 5.43 36.04
C GLU A 764 -9.63 4.66 35.85
N ALA A 765 -9.53 3.88 34.77
CA ALA A 765 -8.30 3.16 34.44
C ALA A 765 -7.14 4.12 34.13
N THR A 766 -7.41 5.18 33.37
CA THR A 766 -6.42 6.24 33.07
C THR A 766 -5.90 6.88 34.36
N SER A 767 -6.78 7.24 35.29
CA SER A 767 -6.38 7.81 36.59
C SER A 767 -5.65 6.81 37.50
N ARG A 768 -5.90 5.51 37.35
CA ARG A 768 -5.35 4.46 38.21
C ARG A 768 -4.00 3.96 37.72
N TYR A 769 -3.81 3.92 36.42
CA TYR A 769 -2.64 3.32 35.75
C TYR A 769 -1.77 4.36 35.03
N ASN A 770 -2.05 5.65 35.21
CA ASN A 770 -1.43 6.77 34.49
C ASN A 770 -1.67 6.72 32.96
N GLY A 771 -2.67 5.97 32.49
CA GLY A 771 -2.97 5.76 31.07
C GLY A 771 -1.76 5.22 30.29
N LEU A 772 -1.50 5.79 29.10
CA LEU A 772 -0.28 5.54 28.33
C LEU A 772 1.00 6.05 29.03
N GLY A 773 0.89 6.78 30.14
CA GLY A 773 1.96 7.51 30.81
C GLY A 773 3.02 6.65 31.49
N ALA A 774 3.09 5.34 31.25
CA ALA A 774 4.24 4.51 31.61
C ALA A 774 4.53 3.44 30.54
N TYR A 775 5.80 3.25 30.21
CA TYR A 775 6.31 2.18 29.36
C TYR A 775 7.44 1.45 30.09
N ASP A 776 7.36 0.12 30.20
CA ASP A 776 8.25 -0.70 31.03
C ASP A 776 8.43 -0.13 32.45
N ASP A 777 7.31 0.09 33.16
CA ASP A 777 7.24 0.66 34.52
C ASP A 777 7.90 2.06 34.69
N THR A 778 8.24 2.73 33.58
CA THR A 778 8.88 4.05 33.59
C THR A 778 7.94 5.10 33.01
N PRO A 779 7.68 6.22 33.71
CA PRO A 779 6.83 7.28 33.18
C PRO A 779 7.36 7.83 31.85
N ILE A 780 6.49 7.95 30.84
CA ILE A 780 6.90 8.38 29.49
C ILE A 780 7.52 9.79 29.51
N GLY A 781 7.00 10.67 30.36
CA GLY A 781 7.53 12.00 30.63
C GLY A 781 8.99 12.01 31.10
N GLN A 782 9.47 10.88 31.65
CA GLN A 782 10.82 10.69 32.19
C GLN A 782 11.76 9.89 31.27
N LEU A 783 11.25 9.32 30.17
CA LEU A 783 12.07 8.59 29.20
C LEU A 783 13.06 9.52 28.50
N SER A 784 14.24 9.02 28.12
CA SER A 784 15.14 9.77 27.24
C SER A 784 14.52 9.95 25.84
N ASP A 785 14.92 10.98 25.08
CA ASP A 785 14.44 11.16 23.70
C ASP A 785 14.66 9.91 22.85
N SER A 786 15.81 9.23 22.99
CA SER A 786 16.08 7.96 22.30
C SER A 786 15.14 6.81 22.69
N ALA A 787 14.67 6.79 23.95
CA ALA A 787 13.71 5.80 24.42
C ALA A 787 12.29 6.13 23.93
N LEU A 788 11.93 7.41 23.83
CA LEU A 788 10.69 7.86 23.20
C LEU A 788 10.66 7.56 21.71
N GLU A 789 11.77 7.76 21.00
CA GLU A 789 11.91 7.36 19.60
C GLU A 789 11.70 5.85 19.43
N ALA A 790 12.30 5.04 20.31
CA ALA A 790 12.13 3.59 20.30
C ALA A 790 10.68 3.18 20.58
N PHE A 791 10.04 3.83 21.56
CA PHE A 791 8.62 3.63 21.88
C PHE A 791 7.72 3.97 20.69
N LEU A 792 7.91 5.15 20.08
CA LEU A 792 7.16 5.58 18.90
C LEU A 792 7.31 4.60 17.74
N ARG A 793 8.54 4.12 17.47
CA ARG A 793 8.79 3.09 16.45
C ARG A 793 8.11 1.76 16.77
N ALA A 794 8.15 1.32 18.02
CA ALA A 794 7.48 0.10 18.47
C ALA A 794 5.95 0.22 18.33
N SER A 795 5.41 1.43 18.50
CA SER A 795 3.99 1.78 18.32
C SER A 795 3.62 2.10 16.86
N GLY A 796 4.49 1.79 15.90
CA GLY A 796 4.23 1.90 14.47
C GLY A 796 4.52 3.27 13.83
N ALA A 797 5.17 4.21 14.53
CA ALA A 797 5.53 5.49 13.95
C ALA A 797 6.73 5.37 12.98
N GLU A 798 6.58 5.93 11.79
CA GLU A 798 7.64 5.99 10.78
C GLU A 798 8.86 6.78 11.26
N PRO A 799 10.10 6.35 10.99
CA PRO A 799 11.30 7.08 11.43
C PRO A 799 11.38 8.54 10.97
N SER A 800 10.75 8.88 9.85
CA SER A 800 10.71 10.24 9.29
C SER A 800 9.68 11.15 9.98
N SER A 801 8.66 10.59 10.65
CA SER A 801 7.65 11.36 11.38
C SER A 801 8.08 11.68 12.81
N ILE A 802 9.09 10.99 13.34
CA ILE A 802 9.62 11.19 14.69
C ILE A 802 10.63 12.34 14.68
N THR A 803 10.12 13.56 14.85
CA THR A 803 10.93 14.78 14.93
C THR A 803 11.10 15.23 16.39
N PRO A 804 12.10 16.08 16.70
CA PRO A 804 12.23 16.67 18.04
C PRO A 804 10.96 17.41 18.51
N ALA A 805 10.22 18.02 17.59
CA ALA A 805 8.94 18.66 17.90
C ALA A 805 7.88 17.64 18.31
N VAL A 806 7.75 16.52 17.59
CA VAL A 806 6.84 15.43 17.94
C VAL A 806 7.23 14.78 19.28
N ILE A 807 8.52 14.58 19.53
CA ILE A 807 9.02 14.05 20.82
C ILE A 807 8.67 15.01 21.96
N GLY A 808 8.93 16.31 21.78
CA GLY A 808 8.60 17.34 22.78
C GLY A 808 7.10 17.43 23.07
N ALA A 809 6.28 17.35 22.02
CA ALA A 809 4.83 17.39 22.09
C ALA A 809 4.25 16.14 22.77
N LEU A 810 4.71 14.95 22.38
CA LEU A 810 4.34 13.69 23.00
C LEU A 810 4.68 13.68 24.49
N ARG A 811 5.90 14.09 24.84
CA ARG A 811 6.36 14.15 26.23
C ARG A 811 5.46 15.05 27.07
N ALA A 812 5.13 16.24 26.55
CA ALA A 812 4.26 17.17 27.26
C ALA A 812 2.86 16.61 27.49
N ASP A 813 2.25 15.99 26.47
CA ASP A 813 0.91 15.41 26.61
C ASP A 813 0.91 14.15 27.51
N CYS A 814 1.96 13.34 27.48
CA CYS A 814 2.11 12.20 28.40
C CYS A 814 2.29 12.64 29.85
N GLN A 815 2.90 13.80 30.11
CA GLN A 815 2.89 14.38 31.46
C GLN A 815 1.48 14.74 31.92
N LEU A 816 0.60 15.17 31.00
CA LEU A 816 -0.81 15.40 31.34
C LEU A 816 -1.55 14.10 31.69
N TYR A 817 -1.20 12.99 31.04
CA TYR A 817 -1.69 11.65 31.42
C TYR A 817 -1.22 11.23 32.81
N GLU A 818 0.07 11.44 33.11
CA GLU A 818 0.68 11.11 34.40
C GLU A 818 0.08 11.93 35.56
N ASP A 819 -0.30 13.17 35.29
CA ASP A 819 -0.89 14.08 36.27
C ASP A 819 -2.43 13.94 36.38
N PHE A 820 -3.07 13.20 35.46
CA PHE A 820 -4.53 13.06 35.46
C PHE A 820 -5.02 12.24 36.65
N THR A 821 -5.86 12.86 37.48
CA THR A 821 -6.56 12.19 38.59
C THR A 821 -8.07 12.37 38.42
N LEU A 822 -8.81 11.27 38.47
CA LEU A 822 -10.27 11.29 38.44
C LEU A 822 -10.79 11.83 39.79
N ASP A 823 -11.55 12.93 39.73
CA ASP A 823 -12.17 13.59 40.88
C ASP A 823 -13.71 13.56 40.81
N GLU A 824 -14.39 14.06 41.85
CA GLU A 824 -15.87 14.07 41.89
C GLU A 824 -16.52 14.92 40.78
N ALA A 825 -15.81 15.89 40.20
CA ALA A 825 -16.34 16.74 39.14
C ALA A 825 -16.24 16.03 37.78
N THR A 826 -15.11 15.39 37.51
CA THR A 826 -14.79 14.64 36.28
C THR A 826 -15.45 13.26 36.25
N ALA A 827 -15.80 12.68 37.39
CA ALA A 827 -16.59 11.45 37.49
C ALA A 827 -18.08 11.62 37.16
N LYS A 828 -18.55 12.85 36.90
CA LYS A 828 -19.96 13.07 36.54
C LYS A 828 -20.23 12.66 35.09
N PRO A 829 -21.24 11.81 34.84
CA PRO A 829 -21.59 11.40 33.49
C PRO A 829 -22.10 12.60 32.67
N LEU A 830 -21.81 12.61 31.38
CA LEU A 830 -22.34 13.58 30.44
C LEU A 830 -23.72 13.16 29.92
N PRO A 831 -24.67 14.09 29.74
CA PRO A 831 -26.00 13.81 29.18
C PRO A 831 -25.95 13.61 27.66
N CYS A 832 -25.18 12.63 27.19
CA CYS A 832 -25.03 12.28 25.77
C CYS A 832 -24.66 10.80 25.55
N GLY A 833 -24.75 10.34 24.30
CA GLY A 833 -24.33 9.00 23.92
C GLY A 833 -22.81 8.85 23.81
N GLY A 834 -22.33 7.62 24.00
CA GLY A 834 -20.91 7.27 23.92
C GLY A 834 -20.63 6.15 22.92
N THR A 835 -19.60 6.31 22.09
CA THR A 835 -19.06 5.23 21.25
C THR A 835 -17.58 5.02 21.55
N VAL A 836 -17.19 3.79 21.86
CA VAL A 836 -15.80 3.34 21.94
C VAL A 836 -15.44 2.63 20.65
N LEU A 837 -14.43 3.14 19.96
CA LEU A 837 -13.81 2.50 18.80
C LEU A 837 -12.57 1.72 19.26
N LEU A 838 -12.46 0.47 18.83
CA LEU A 838 -11.32 -0.40 19.17
C LEU A 838 -10.78 -1.08 17.91
N GLY A 839 -9.53 -0.81 17.57
CA GLY A 839 -8.81 -1.53 16.52
C GLY A 839 -8.76 -3.02 16.81
N ARG A 840 -9.01 -3.87 15.80
CA ARG A 840 -9.00 -5.33 15.98
C ARG A 840 -7.63 -5.84 16.44
N GLN A 841 -6.56 -5.15 16.04
CA GLN A 841 -5.17 -5.47 16.33
C GLN A 841 -4.59 -4.57 17.44
N ASP A 842 -5.40 -3.73 18.09
CA ASP A 842 -4.94 -2.89 19.19
C ASP A 842 -4.56 -3.78 20.39
N GLY A 843 -3.25 -3.94 20.60
CA GLY A 843 -2.66 -4.64 21.72
C GLY A 843 -2.32 -3.74 22.91
N VAL A 844 -2.54 -2.42 22.79
CA VAL A 844 -2.20 -1.41 23.79
C VAL A 844 -3.32 -1.29 24.82
N THR A 845 -4.58 -1.34 24.38
CA THR A 845 -5.74 -1.11 25.26
C THR A 845 -6.40 -2.43 25.68
N ALA A 846 -6.43 -2.74 26.98
CA ALA A 846 -7.07 -3.96 27.48
C ALA A 846 -8.62 -3.84 27.48
N ARG A 847 -9.31 -4.88 26.98
CA ARG A 847 -10.78 -4.86 26.80
C ARG A 847 -11.59 -4.76 28.10
N ALA A 848 -11.02 -5.12 29.24
CA ALA A 848 -11.67 -4.98 30.55
C ALA A 848 -11.80 -3.50 30.96
N ASP A 849 -10.80 -2.69 30.61
CA ASP A 849 -10.69 -1.29 31.00
C ASP A 849 -11.49 -0.34 30.10
N LEU A 850 -12.04 -0.85 28.99
CA LEU A 850 -12.94 -0.13 28.08
C LEU A 850 -14.38 -0.04 28.59
N ILE A 851 -14.82 -0.98 29.43
CA ILE A 851 -16.20 -1.01 29.94
C ILE A 851 -16.48 0.20 30.84
N GLY A 852 -15.46 0.68 31.57
CA GLY A 852 -15.58 1.86 32.43
C GLY A 852 -15.94 3.14 31.69
N TRP A 853 -15.82 3.18 30.35
CA TRP A 853 -16.33 4.31 29.56
C TRP A 853 -17.84 4.47 29.67
N ALA A 854 -18.60 3.43 30.04
CA ALA A 854 -20.04 3.53 30.25
C ALA A 854 -20.40 4.50 31.40
N ASP A 855 -19.51 4.66 32.38
CA ASP A 855 -19.75 5.54 33.54
C ASP A 855 -19.54 7.03 33.20
N ALA A 856 -18.92 7.33 32.06
CA ALA A 856 -18.74 8.70 31.58
C ALA A 856 -19.99 9.30 30.90
N PHE A 857 -21.04 8.50 30.67
CA PHE A 857 -22.24 8.89 29.92
C PHE A 857 -23.53 8.58 30.70
N GLU A 858 -24.55 9.43 30.57
CA GLU A 858 -25.86 9.24 31.21
C GLU A 858 -26.75 8.27 30.43
N GLU A 859 -26.55 8.09 29.13
CA GLU A 859 -27.30 7.11 28.34
C GLU A 859 -27.03 5.68 28.82
N ASP A 860 -28.08 4.84 28.82
CA ASP A 860 -28.01 3.47 29.35
C ASP A 860 -27.17 2.51 28.49
N GLU A 861 -26.81 2.92 27.26
CA GLU A 861 -26.10 2.10 26.27
C GLU A 861 -24.78 2.75 25.82
N LEU A 862 -23.66 2.06 26.09
CA LEU A 862 -22.37 2.37 25.48
C LEU A 862 -22.21 1.57 24.18
N HIS A 863 -21.94 2.25 23.06
CA HIS A 863 -21.67 1.58 21.79
C HIS A 863 -20.19 1.19 21.69
N LEU A 864 -19.90 -0.12 21.59
CA LEU A 864 -18.56 -0.60 21.30
C LEU A 864 -18.49 -1.07 19.83
N GLN A 865 -17.68 -0.40 19.02
CA GLN A 865 -17.43 -0.78 17.64
C GLN A 865 -15.99 -1.29 17.49
N ARG A 866 -15.86 -2.54 17.04
CA ARG A 866 -14.55 -3.05 16.61
C ARG A 866 -14.27 -2.61 15.19
N VAL A 867 -13.09 -2.04 14.99
CA VAL A 867 -12.63 -1.54 13.70
C VAL A 867 -11.72 -2.61 13.08
N PRO A 868 -12.11 -3.22 11.94
CA PRO A 868 -11.31 -4.26 11.28
C PRO A 868 -9.99 -3.67 10.78
N ASP A 869 -8.97 -4.52 10.68
CA ASP A 869 -7.66 -4.20 10.09
C ASP A 869 -6.94 -2.96 10.63
N SER A 870 -7.36 -2.46 11.81
CA SER A 870 -6.70 -1.34 12.49
C SER A 870 -5.93 -1.78 13.73
N SER A 871 -4.79 -1.12 13.91
CA SER A 871 -4.01 -1.03 15.13
C SER A 871 -4.58 0.06 16.06
N HIS A 872 -3.70 0.77 16.76
CA HIS A 872 -4.03 1.90 17.63
C HIS A 872 -4.39 3.18 16.83
N HIS A 873 -4.09 3.25 15.53
CA HIS A 873 -4.21 4.47 14.70
C HIS A 873 -5.46 4.48 13.80
N ILE A 874 -6.62 4.13 14.36
CA ILE A 874 -7.84 3.79 13.60
C ILE A 874 -8.37 4.89 12.66
N PHE A 875 -8.10 6.17 12.96
CA PHE A 875 -8.62 7.29 12.16
C PHE A 875 -7.82 7.51 10.88
N ALA A 876 -6.56 7.06 10.86
CA ALA A 876 -5.71 7.02 9.68
C ALA A 876 -5.89 5.71 8.90
N GLU A 877 -6.09 4.60 9.62
CA GLU A 877 -6.15 3.24 9.07
C GLU A 877 -7.55 2.76 8.64
N GLN A 878 -8.63 3.45 9.00
CA GLN A 878 -10.02 3.16 8.56
C GLN A 878 -10.92 4.43 8.43
N PRO A 879 -10.49 5.49 7.73
CA PRO A 879 -11.19 6.78 7.73
C PRO A 879 -12.62 6.72 7.14
N GLU A 880 -12.87 5.87 6.15
CA GLU A 880 -14.19 5.70 5.52
C GLU A 880 -15.20 5.04 6.46
N LEU A 881 -14.78 3.99 7.17
CA LEU A 881 -15.64 3.31 8.14
C LEU A 881 -16.00 4.24 9.28
N ILE A 882 -15.02 5.00 9.79
CA ILE A 882 -15.27 5.98 10.84
C ILE A 882 -16.17 7.12 10.32
N ALA A 883 -15.95 7.64 9.11
CA ALA A 883 -16.82 8.65 8.52
C ALA A 883 -18.28 8.15 8.40
N ALA A 884 -18.50 6.89 8.02
CA ALA A 884 -19.82 6.28 7.98
C ALA A 884 -20.43 6.12 9.39
N THR A 885 -19.63 5.81 10.41
CA THR A 885 -20.08 5.81 11.81
C THR A 885 -20.51 7.22 12.23
N LEU A 886 -19.70 8.24 11.95
CA LEU A 886 -20.00 9.63 12.28
C LEU A 886 -21.25 10.14 11.55
N GLU A 887 -21.44 9.79 10.27
CA GLU A 887 -22.65 10.11 9.51
C GLU A 887 -23.92 9.54 10.18
N LYS A 888 -23.85 8.30 10.65
CA LYS A 888 -24.99 7.64 11.35
C LYS A 888 -25.33 8.34 12.66
N LEU A 889 -24.34 8.82 13.41
CA LEU A 889 -24.54 9.52 14.67
C LEU A 889 -25.26 10.87 14.50
N VAL A 890 -25.05 11.54 13.36
CA VAL A 890 -25.66 12.84 13.05
C VAL A 890 -26.89 12.76 12.13
N GLY A 891 -27.28 11.56 11.71
CA GLY A 891 -28.50 11.33 10.92
C GLY A 891 -29.77 11.68 11.71
N GLY A 892 -30.86 12.09 11.05
CA GLY A 892 -32.13 12.41 11.73
C GLY A 892 -32.74 11.24 12.53
N PRO A 893 -33.86 11.42 13.25
CA PRO A 893 -34.40 10.45 14.22
C PRO A 893 -34.75 9.05 13.67
N GLU A 894 -34.77 8.85 12.35
CA GLU A 894 -34.90 7.54 11.69
C GLU A 894 -33.55 6.84 11.40
N ARG A 895 -32.41 7.58 11.45
CA ARG A 895 -31.05 7.10 11.15
C ARG A 895 -30.11 7.07 12.37
N GLN A 896 -30.44 7.74 13.47
CA GLN A 896 -29.69 7.66 14.74
C GLN A 896 -29.76 6.23 15.30
N LEU A 897 -28.79 5.36 15.00
CA LEU A 897 -28.53 4.00 15.55
C LEU A 897 -29.73 3.05 15.89
N ARG A 898 -30.96 3.43 15.58
CA ARG A 898 -32.22 2.68 15.65
C ARG A 898 -32.29 1.60 14.57
N ALA A 899 -31.34 1.58 13.64
CA ALA A 899 -31.18 0.53 12.65
C ALA A 899 -30.67 -0.81 13.22
N VAL A 900 -30.57 -0.97 14.55
CA VAL A 900 -30.49 -2.27 15.22
C VAL A 900 -31.69 -2.53 16.15
N ASN A 901 -32.84 -1.87 15.91
CA ASN A 901 -34.11 -2.24 16.56
C ASN A 901 -34.83 -3.42 15.87
N MET A 902 -34.08 -4.34 15.27
CA MET A 902 -34.53 -5.72 15.18
C MET A 902 -33.72 -6.50 16.19
N SER A 903 -34.39 -6.95 17.26
CA SER A 903 -33.78 -7.87 18.21
C SER A 903 -33.12 -9.01 17.42
N VAL A 904 -31.91 -9.41 17.81
CA VAL A 904 -31.21 -10.58 17.23
C VAL A 904 -32.15 -11.81 17.16
N ALA A 905 -33.14 -11.89 18.06
CA ALA A 905 -34.19 -12.89 18.07
C ALA A 905 -35.20 -12.83 16.88
N GLN A 906 -35.45 -11.66 16.28
CA GLN A 906 -36.30 -11.48 15.10
C GLN A 906 -35.55 -11.79 13.80
N GLN A 907 -34.28 -11.35 13.68
CA GLN A 907 -33.41 -11.73 12.56
C GLN A 907 -33.21 -13.25 12.52
N PHE A 908 -32.93 -13.86 13.68
CA PHE A 908 -32.77 -15.32 13.80
C PHE A 908 -34.07 -16.09 13.45
N LYS A 909 -35.25 -15.52 13.75
CA LYS A 909 -36.55 -16.11 13.38
C LYS A 909 -36.88 -15.98 11.89
N LEU A 910 -36.45 -14.88 11.25
CA LEU A 910 -36.58 -14.68 9.80
C LEU A 910 -35.62 -15.59 9.02
N ASP A 911 -34.37 -15.73 9.50
CA ASP A 911 -33.37 -16.62 8.90
C ASP A 911 -33.70 -18.11 9.09
N LEU A 912 -34.34 -18.47 10.22
CA LEU A 912 -34.85 -19.83 10.45
C LEU A 912 -36.12 -20.14 9.63
N ALA A 913 -36.92 -19.13 9.27
CA ALA A 913 -38.12 -19.31 8.46
C ALA A 913 -37.82 -19.45 6.95
N GLN A 914 -36.60 -19.12 6.51
CA GLN A 914 -36.21 -19.11 5.09
C GLN A 914 -35.27 -20.26 4.68
N ARG A 915 -34.93 -21.20 5.57
CA ARG A 915 -34.01 -22.31 5.26
C ARG A 915 -34.76 -23.65 5.19
N SER A 916 -34.53 -24.39 4.10
CA SER A 916 -35.21 -25.67 3.86
C SER A 916 -34.67 -26.78 4.78
N PRO A 917 -35.47 -27.83 5.08
CA PRO A 917 -35.17 -28.79 6.14
C PRO A 917 -33.97 -29.72 5.87
N THR A 918 -33.40 -29.69 4.68
CA THR A 918 -32.48 -30.74 4.20
C THR A 918 -31.01 -30.52 4.53
N THR A 919 -30.60 -29.36 5.04
CA THR A 919 -29.18 -29.05 5.32
C THR A 919 -28.74 -29.31 6.76
N GLN A 920 -29.62 -29.79 7.64
CA GLN A 920 -29.32 -29.93 9.08
C GLN A 920 -28.55 -31.20 9.49
N ALA A 921 -28.29 -32.17 8.61
CA ALA A 921 -27.73 -33.47 9.04
C ALA A 921 -26.21 -33.63 8.87
N THR A 922 -25.55 -32.81 8.03
CA THR A 922 -24.19 -33.15 7.57
C THR A 922 -23.08 -32.29 8.18
N GLU A 923 -23.38 -31.10 8.72
CA GLU A 923 -22.36 -30.19 9.28
C GLU A 923 -22.18 -30.28 10.81
N ALA A 924 -23.04 -31.01 11.52
CA ALA A 924 -22.96 -31.14 12.98
C ALA A 924 -21.83 -32.07 13.50
N LYS A 925 -20.85 -32.44 12.66
CA LYS A 925 -19.79 -33.42 13.01
C LYS A 925 -18.34 -32.96 12.79
N LYS A 926 -18.07 -31.71 12.41
CA LYS A 926 -16.69 -31.26 12.09
C LYS A 926 -16.18 -30.03 12.83
N ILE A 927 -16.90 -29.51 13.82
CA ILE A 927 -16.40 -28.42 14.67
C ILE A 927 -16.27 -28.98 16.08
N ASP A 928 -15.11 -29.59 16.36
CA ASP A 928 -14.67 -29.87 17.72
C ASP A 928 -13.18 -29.52 17.83
N SER A 929 -12.83 -28.81 18.90
CA SER A 929 -11.51 -28.35 19.35
C SER A 929 -10.76 -27.23 18.58
N SER A 930 -11.11 -25.95 18.82
CA SER A 930 -10.18 -24.87 19.23
C SER A 930 -10.87 -23.49 19.32
N PHE A 931 -11.10 -23.02 20.55
CA PHE A 931 -11.40 -21.64 20.98
C PHE A 931 -12.30 -20.74 20.10
N SER A 932 -13.60 -21.03 20.07
CA SER A 932 -14.64 -20.03 19.81
C SER A 932 -15.32 -19.61 21.13
N LEU A 933 -14.92 -18.48 21.68
CA LEU A 933 -15.71 -17.73 22.67
C LEU A 933 -15.73 -16.27 22.21
N LEU A 934 -16.90 -15.78 21.79
CA LEU A 934 -17.44 -14.40 21.83
C LEU A 934 -18.09 -13.95 20.50
N GLY A 935 -19.22 -13.24 20.63
CA GLY A 935 -20.28 -13.04 19.63
C GLY A 935 -20.07 -11.90 18.60
N PRO A 936 -21.17 -11.40 17.97
CA PRO A 936 -21.16 -10.57 16.76
C PRO A 936 -20.48 -9.19 16.91
N PRO A 937 -20.16 -8.49 15.80
CA PRO A 937 -19.33 -7.29 15.75
C PRO A 937 -19.80 -6.05 16.55
N CYS A 938 -21.01 -6.06 17.11
CA CYS A 938 -21.51 -5.03 18.03
C CYS A 938 -21.99 -5.69 19.33
N ALA A 939 -21.48 -5.23 20.47
CA ALA A 939 -21.92 -5.67 21.80
C ALA A 939 -22.41 -4.46 22.61
N PHE A 940 -23.59 -4.58 23.21
CA PHE A 940 -24.16 -3.61 24.15
C PHE A 940 -23.75 -3.95 25.58
N VAL A 941 -23.40 -2.95 26.38
CA VAL A 941 -23.06 -3.11 27.80
C VAL A 941 -23.97 -2.19 28.63
N ALA A 942 -24.71 -2.78 29.58
CA ALA A 942 -25.59 -2.04 30.49
C ALA A 942 -24.85 -1.58 31.75
N LYS A 943 -25.23 -0.42 32.27
CA LYS A 943 -24.62 0.25 33.43
C LYS A 943 -24.72 -0.60 34.71
N GLY A 944 -23.63 -0.64 35.50
CA GLY A 944 -23.63 -1.18 36.87
C GLY A 944 -23.40 -2.69 37.05
N VAL A 945 -22.95 -3.43 36.03
CA VAL A 945 -22.62 -4.86 36.20
C VAL A 945 -21.18 -5.06 36.68
N ALA A 946 -21.01 -5.49 37.94
CA ALA A 946 -19.69 -5.75 38.52
C ALA A 946 -18.95 -6.88 37.76
N PHE A 947 -17.63 -6.73 37.60
CA PHE A 947 -16.77 -7.66 36.88
C PHE A 947 -16.96 -9.13 37.31
N GLU A 948 -17.04 -9.37 38.62
CA GLU A 948 -17.20 -10.71 39.18
C GLU A 948 -18.55 -11.35 38.82
N GLN A 949 -19.61 -10.55 38.70
CA GLN A 949 -20.95 -11.03 38.34
C GLN A 949 -21.03 -11.44 36.87
N LEU A 950 -20.35 -10.70 35.99
CA LEU A 950 -20.28 -11.00 34.56
C LEU A 950 -19.38 -12.22 34.29
N GLN A 951 -18.31 -12.37 35.08
CA GLN A 951 -17.45 -13.55 35.06
C GLN A 951 -18.17 -14.79 35.61
N ALA A 952 -18.97 -14.66 36.67
CA ALA A 952 -19.80 -15.74 37.23
C ALA A 952 -20.89 -16.19 36.23
N TYR A 953 -21.56 -15.26 35.56
CA TYR A 953 -22.52 -15.57 34.50
C TYR A 953 -21.86 -16.30 33.32
N ARG A 954 -20.70 -15.83 32.85
CA ARG A 954 -19.94 -16.47 31.77
C ARG A 954 -19.44 -17.86 32.14
N THR A 955 -18.96 -18.03 33.37
CA THR A 955 -18.50 -19.32 33.89
C THR A 955 -19.66 -20.31 34.04
N GLY A 956 -20.81 -19.85 34.55
CA GLY A 956 -22.03 -20.66 34.63
C GLY A 956 -22.59 -21.06 33.25
N ASN A 957 -22.55 -20.15 32.27
CA ASN A 957 -23.01 -20.41 30.91
C ASN A 957 -22.03 -21.35 30.15
N PHE A 958 -20.73 -21.22 30.40
CA PHE A 958 -19.70 -22.13 29.91
C PHE A 958 -19.88 -23.55 30.48
N LEU A 959 -20.08 -23.69 31.80
CA LEU A 959 -20.32 -24.97 32.47
C LEU A 959 -21.63 -25.66 32.04
N TYR A 960 -22.67 -24.87 31.72
CA TYR A 960 -23.93 -25.38 31.16
C TYR A 960 -23.74 -25.91 29.73
N ARG A 961 -22.98 -25.20 28.89
CA ARG A 961 -22.72 -25.59 27.49
C ARG A 961 -21.69 -26.70 27.35
N SER A 962 -20.76 -26.82 28.28
CA SER A 962 -19.79 -27.92 28.36
C SER A 962 -20.33 -29.16 29.08
N GLY A 963 -21.64 -29.20 29.39
CA GLY A 963 -22.33 -30.37 29.94
C GLY A 963 -21.92 -30.77 31.36
N SER A 964 -21.22 -29.90 32.09
CA SER A 964 -20.48 -30.26 33.31
C SER A 964 -21.20 -29.98 34.63
N ALA A 965 -22.47 -29.56 34.62
CA ALA A 965 -23.24 -29.32 35.85
C ALA A 965 -24.60 -30.04 35.86
N HIS A 966 -24.77 -30.96 36.80
CA HIS A 966 -26.08 -31.46 37.25
C HIS A 966 -26.62 -30.53 38.34
N GLY A 967 -27.26 -29.43 37.94
CA GLY A 967 -27.96 -28.50 38.83
C GLY A 967 -29.28 -28.09 38.19
N SER A 968 -30.39 -28.20 38.92
CA SER A 968 -31.73 -27.98 38.38
C SER A 968 -31.91 -26.56 37.85
N LYS A 969 -32.73 -26.41 36.80
CA LYS A 969 -33.11 -25.15 36.12
C LYS A 969 -33.50 -23.97 37.03
N GLY A 970 -33.66 -24.17 38.34
CA GLY A 970 -34.10 -23.15 39.30
C GLY A 970 -33.05 -22.10 39.67
N GLU A 971 -31.76 -22.45 39.75
CA GLU A 971 -30.73 -21.51 40.25
C GLU A 971 -30.31 -20.47 39.20
N LEU A 972 -30.21 -20.85 37.92
CA LEU A 972 -29.98 -19.91 36.82
C LEU A 972 -31.17 -18.97 36.58
N GLY A 973 -32.39 -19.41 36.90
CA GLY A 973 -33.60 -18.59 36.85
C GLY A 973 -33.61 -17.49 37.91
N ALA A 974 -33.05 -17.75 39.09
CA ALA A 974 -32.95 -16.77 40.17
C ALA A 974 -31.92 -15.66 39.88
N LEU A 975 -30.78 -16.01 39.26
CA LEU A 975 -29.77 -15.04 38.82
C LEU A 975 -30.26 -14.19 37.63
N ALA A 976 -30.99 -14.77 36.68
CA ALA A 976 -31.62 -14.02 35.59
C ALA A 976 -32.75 -13.09 36.08
N ALA A 977 -33.49 -13.48 37.12
CA ALA A 977 -34.52 -12.65 37.73
C ALA A 977 -33.94 -11.45 38.51
N GLN A 978 -32.74 -11.58 39.10
CA GLN A 978 -32.05 -10.45 39.73
C GLN A 978 -31.52 -9.44 38.71
N ALA A 979 -31.10 -9.89 37.52
CA ALA A 979 -30.70 -9.00 36.43
C ALA A 979 -31.90 -8.30 35.74
N GLN A 980 -33.11 -8.84 35.87
CA GLN A 980 -34.35 -8.26 35.32
C GLN A 980 -35.03 -7.22 36.23
N ALA A 981 -34.43 -6.88 37.38
CA ALA A 981 -35.06 -5.97 38.36
C ALA A 981 -34.85 -4.47 38.10
N TYR A 982 -34.35 -4.06 36.92
CA TYR A 982 -34.35 -2.66 36.50
C TYR A 982 -35.48 -2.43 35.48
N PRO A 983 -36.48 -1.59 35.80
CA PRO A 983 -37.62 -1.37 34.92
C PRO A 983 -37.21 -0.45 33.77
N VAL A 984 -37.06 -1.02 32.57
CA VAL A 984 -37.04 -0.25 31.32
C VAL A 984 -38.46 0.25 31.08
N GLY A 985 -38.71 1.50 31.45
CA GLY A 985 -39.87 2.25 31.02
C GLY A 985 -39.49 3.10 29.81
N LEU A 986 -40.15 2.78 28.68
CA LEU A 986 -40.16 3.41 27.35
C LEU A 986 -39.02 3.04 26.39
#